data_AF-P91590-F1
#
_entry.id   AF-P91590-F1
#
_cell.length_a   1.000
_cell.length_b   1.000
_cell.length_c   1.000
_cell.angle_alpha   90.00
_cell.angle_beta   90.00
_cell.angle_gamma   90.00
#
_symmetry.space_group_name_H-M   'P 1'
#
loop_
_entity.id
_entity.type
_entity.pdbx_description
1 polymer ?
#
loop_
_entity_poly.entity_id
_entity_poly.type
_entity_poly.pdbx_seq_one_letter_code
_entity_poly.pdbx_strand_id
1 'polypeptide(L)'
;MSRFRRRWFVIDAENAEEVNEFLDEHPRFLGEYIDRNPHLLDNYVIDNVDEETIQKWLDKVSGPAPTEVLQILRVNYKKETNCVDHHTDKYIHNSLVVRRATTFDLGLVFKNRNYRPAKDDIVLEFTIGSDPTIKNETKIRVPVGDSLQGSKWTCMKINEDEVTKEVTLQVNIPPDAIIGRYKLTVEVATELKDGRQKERKVKPDIVVLFNPFKPADPVYMESSVEREEYVLNDTGRIYVGQWYRIGAKDWLFGQFEEGILDIALKLLREHTNAQKNATKSLKKRASPAYCSRLLSAMVNCNDDNGVLWGRWDGKYEEGVKPTTWSGSVAILKQWNRTKMNPVKYGQCWVFSGLLTTVLRALGIPARSITNFNSAHDTEYNMTIDKFLTEDGESAEGTGDSIWNFHVWNEGFFRRPDLPKGYDGWQAVDATPQEESSGVMQCGPAPIKAIKNGEIYIGSDTNFVFAEVNADRVFWEVNDEGEVTKMVKNDKRHVGRNISTKAVGSDEREDVTLQYKFAEGSEEERVAFERAYAHGRKAPYHDKFVLEDEGNIKIDINPVGDVINGSDVSISVKVTNAKGVDCDATITTVIHTMLNNEERKRLLKRSRGTRKIAAGKDDVESFKFGFGDYGRHLSDENVIRVTTTVRVKETNKLYVDQYDIQIESPQCLELICADELKVREYQPIRFKITNPLKVAMTSAVFSLQGSGISSGKSFEVPSPIEPGETYTSPEMEVRPYRSSRATTILGDFDCNEIWNIKARKRVAVNF
;
A
#
# COMPACT_ATOMS: atom_id res chain seq x y z
N MET A 1 -10.37 -4.91 43.09
CA MET A 1 -9.83 -4.21 44.26
C MET A 1 -8.58 -4.95 44.74
N SER A 2 -7.39 -4.43 44.47
CA SER A 2 -6.14 -4.85 45.09
C SER A 2 -5.35 -3.57 45.32
N ARG A 3 -5.13 -3.23 46.59
CA ARG A 3 -4.58 -1.96 47.06
C ARG A 3 -3.11 -1.86 46.65
N PHE A 4 -2.77 -0.83 45.88
CA PHE A 4 -1.41 -0.30 45.80
C PHE A 4 -0.92 0.04 47.20
N ARG A 5 -0.12 -0.85 47.81
CA ARG A 5 0.81 -0.41 48.86
C ARG A 5 1.91 0.36 48.13
N ARG A 6 2.03 1.66 48.40
CA ARG A 6 3.31 2.36 48.25
C ARG A 6 4.35 1.48 48.95
N ARG A 7 5.29 0.89 48.22
CA ARG A 7 6.50 0.35 48.84
C ARG A 7 7.22 1.58 49.39
N TRP A 8 7.03 1.85 50.67
CA TRP A 8 7.97 2.66 51.41
C TRP A 8 9.22 1.78 51.55
N PHE A 9 10.35 2.22 51.04
CA PHE A 9 11.62 1.58 51.34
C PHE A 9 11.77 1.57 52.87
N VAL A 10 11.94 0.38 53.44
CA VAL A 10 12.53 0.27 54.77
C VAL A 10 14.01 0.44 54.51
N ILE A 11 14.55 1.57 54.95
CA ILE A 11 15.97 1.87 54.83
C ILE A 11 16.68 0.97 55.84
N ASP A 12 17.43 -0.01 55.37
CA ASP A 12 18.26 -0.90 56.19
C ASP A 12 19.62 -1.14 55.51
N ALA A 13 20.60 -1.65 56.25
CA ALA A 13 21.97 -1.82 55.75
C ALA A 13 22.08 -2.79 54.57
N GLU A 14 21.08 -3.64 54.32
CA GLU A 14 21.11 -4.65 53.25
C GLU A 14 20.79 -4.06 51.87
N ASN A 15 20.20 -2.86 51.79
CA ASN A 15 19.82 -2.19 50.54
C ASN A 15 20.49 -0.83 50.30
N ALA A 16 21.61 -0.57 50.98
CA ALA A 16 22.19 0.77 51.08
C ALA A 16 22.64 1.38 49.73
N GLU A 17 23.25 0.59 48.85
CA GLU A 17 23.67 1.08 47.52
C GLU A 17 22.48 1.48 46.65
N GLU A 18 21.40 0.69 46.63
CA GLU A 18 20.18 0.99 45.86
C GLU A 18 19.48 2.26 46.39
N VAL A 19 19.49 2.47 47.71
CA VAL A 19 18.94 3.68 48.33
C VAL A 19 19.78 4.91 48.00
N ASN A 20 21.11 4.78 48.02
CA ASN A 20 22.02 5.88 47.69
C ASN A 20 21.90 6.28 46.20
N GLU A 21 21.83 5.31 45.29
CA GLU A 21 21.59 5.54 43.86
C GLU A 21 20.24 6.22 43.62
N PHE A 22 19.18 5.73 44.29
CA PHE A 22 17.84 6.33 44.21
C PHE A 22 17.82 7.79 44.71
N LEU A 23 18.48 8.10 45.83
CA LEU A 23 18.54 9.47 46.38
C LEU A 23 19.40 10.41 45.54
N ASP A 24 20.42 9.90 44.85
CA ASP A 24 21.22 10.67 43.91
C ASP A 24 20.44 11.12 42.68
N GLU A 25 19.52 10.27 42.21
CA GLU A 25 18.61 10.53 41.11
C GLU A 25 17.39 11.38 41.54
N HIS A 26 16.93 11.21 42.79
CA HIS A 26 15.69 11.80 43.33
C HIS A 26 15.91 12.66 44.60
N PRO A 27 16.76 13.69 44.57
CA PRO A 27 17.16 14.43 45.77
C PRO A 27 16.00 15.18 46.46
N ARG A 28 14.88 15.43 45.78
CA ARG A 28 13.67 15.99 46.41
C ARG A 28 13.02 15.05 47.43
N PHE A 29 13.14 13.73 47.24
CA PHE A 29 12.64 12.75 48.19
C PHE A 29 13.41 12.82 49.50
N LEU A 30 14.70 13.17 49.48
CA LEU A 30 15.48 13.38 50.69
C LEU A 30 14.86 14.48 51.55
N GLY A 31 14.52 15.62 50.95
CA GLY A 31 13.84 16.73 51.65
C GLY A 31 12.47 16.35 52.23
N GLU A 32 11.61 15.70 51.44
CA GLU A 32 10.29 15.26 51.92
C GLU A 32 10.35 14.12 52.96
N TYR A 33 11.38 13.28 52.90
CA TYR A 33 11.60 12.17 53.84
C TYR A 33 12.21 12.66 55.15
N ILE A 34 13.17 13.61 55.10
CA ILE A 34 13.70 14.36 56.25
C ILE A 34 12.54 14.99 57.04
N ASP A 35 11.61 15.66 56.36
CA ASP A 35 10.49 16.35 57.00
C ASP A 35 9.49 15.40 57.68
N ARG A 36 9.42 14.12 57.25
CA ARG A 36 8.41 13.16 57.73
C ARG A 36 8.95 12.11 58.69
N ASN A 37 10.22 11.73 58.61
CA ASN A 37 10.84 10.69 59.45
C ASN A 37 12.26 11.06 59.88
N PRO A 38 12.47 12.15 60.64
CA PRO A 38 13.81 12.65 60.97
C PRO A 38 14.69 11.63 61.72
N HIS A 39 14.09 10.75 62.52
CA HIS A 39 14.78 9.76 63.36
C HIS A 39 15.24 8.49 62.61
N LEU A 40 14.69 8.21 61.41
CA LEU A 40 15.10 7.06 60.60
C LEU A 40 16.31 7.38 59.72
N LEU A 41 16.52 8.66 59.41
CA LEU A 41 17.65 9.12 58.62
C LEU A 41 18.94 9.12 59.45
N ASP A 42 18.89 9.56 60.71
CA ASP A 42 20.07 9.61 61.59
C ASP A 42 20.77 8.25 61.69
N ASN A 43 20.04 7.14 61.86
CA ASN A 43 20.66 5.83 62.04
C ASN A 43 21.17 5.19 60.74
N TYR A 44 20.60 5.50 59.57
CA TYR A 44 21.10 4.95 58.31
C TYR A 44 22.21 5.80 57.70
N VAL A 45 22.01 7.13 57.69
CA VAL A 45 22.91 8.08 57.03
C VAL A 45 24.21 8.26 57.81
N ILE A 46 24.18 8.27 59.15
CA ILE A 46 25.41 8.38 59.96
C ILE A 46 26.25 7.10 59.87
N ASP A 47 25.60 5.92 59.80
CA ASP A 47 26.30 4.64 59.88
C ASP A 47 26.73 4.08 58.51
N ASN A 48 26.12 4.52 57.39
CA ASN A 48 26.32 3.89 56.06
C ASN A 48 26.65 4.85 54.92
N VAL A 49 26.67 6.17 55.14
CA VAL A 49 26.94 7.18 54.10
C VAL A 49 27.99 8.16 54.60
N ASP A 50 29.01 8.41 53.79
CA ASP A 50 30.06 9.36 54.16
C ASP A 50 29.56 10.82 54.15
N GLU A 51 30.20 11.66 54.97
CA GLU A 51 29.82 13.07 55.16
C GLU A 51 29.90 13.89 53.86
N GLU A 52 30.78 13.50 52.91
CA GLU A 52 30.92 14.16 51.61
C GLU A 52 29.73 13.86 50.70
N THR A 53 29.25 12.62 50.68
CA THR A 53 28.04 12.20 49.96
C THR A 53 26.79 12.88 50.52
N ILE A 54 26.68 12.99 51.85
CA ILE A 54 25.58 13.70 52.52
C ILE A 54 25.59 15.18 52.17
N GLN A 55 26.76 15.82 52.25
CA GLN A 55 26.91 17.23 51.91
C GLN A 55 26.59 17.48 50.43
N LYS A 56 26.97 16.57 49.53
CA LYS A 56 26.63 16.61 48.10
C LYS A 56 25.12 16.51 47.86
N TRP A 57 24.42 15.65 48.59
CA TRP A 57 22.95 15.58 48.51
C TRP A 57 22.28 16.82 49.09
N LEU A 58 22.76 17.30 50.24
CA LEU A 58 22.28 18.55 50.83
C LEU A 58 22.48 19.70 49.86
N ASP A 59 23.66 19.91 49.28
CA ASP A 59 23.92 20.98 48.31
C ASP A 59 23.02 20.92 47.07
N LYS A 60 22.68 19.70 46.59
CA LYS A 60 21.71 19.48 45.52
C LYS A 60 20.28 19.92 45.90
N VAL A 61 19.92 19.95 47.19
CA VAL A 61 18.57 20.25 47.71
C VAL A 61 18.46 21.66 48.36
N SER A 62 19.50 22.09 49.07
CA SER A 62 19.58 23.31 49.89
C SER A 62 20.43 24.43 49.29
N GLY A 63 21.01 24.26 48.10
CA GLY A 63 21.70 25.33 47.40
C GLY A 63 20.83 26.61 47.27
N PRO A 64 21.44 27.81 47.31
CA PRO A 64 20.69 29.07 47.28
C PRO A 64 19.80 29.14 46.05
N ALA A 65 18.58 29.65 46.23
CA ALA A 65 17.64 29.86 45.13
C ALA A 65 18.35 30.64 44.00
N PRO A 66 18.25 30.18 42.74
CA PRO A 66 18.85 30.88 41.61
C PRO A 66 18.38 32.33 41.54
N THR A 67 19.22 33.20 40.97
CA THR A 67 18.88 34.61 40.74
C THR A 67 18.03 34.82 39.49
N GLU A 68 18.00 33.83 38.59
CA GLU A 68 17.29 33.88 37.32
C GLU A 68 16.70 32.51 36.94
N VAL A 69 15.59 32.56 36.19
CA VAL A 69 14.97 31.37 35.60
C VAL A 69 15.93 30.66 34.66
N LEU A 70 15.94 29.33 34.68
CA LEU A 70 16.76 28.54 33.77
C LEU A 70 16.32 28.79 32.32
N GLN A 71 17.28 29.17 31.45
CA GLN A 71 16.98 29.55 30.07
C GLN A 71 17.42 28.50 29.06
N ILE A 72 16.51 28.02 28.21
CA ILE A 72 16.78 27.03 27.17
C ILE A 72 17.46 27.71 25.98
N LEU A 73 18.69 27.31 25.67
CA LEU A 73 19.41 27.75 24.47
C LEU A 73 18.85 27.03 23.23
N ARG A 74 18.96 25.70 23.18
CA ARG A 74 18.52 24.87 22.06
C ARG A 74 18.09 23.48 22.52
N VAL A 75 17.40 22.76 21.63
CA VAL A 75 17.12 21.33 21.79
C VAL A 75 18.01 20.55 20.84
N ASN A 76 18.77 19.61 21.38
CA ASN A 76 19.50 18.61 20.63
C ASN A 76 18.57 17.40 20.45
N TYR A 77 18.04 17.21 19.24
CA TYR A 77 17.09 16.13 18.96
C TYR A 77 17.72 14.74 18.87
N LYS A 78 19.05 14.63 19.08
CA LYS A 78 19.82 13.38 18.92
C LYS A 78 19.44 12.66 17.61
N LYS A 79 19.27 13.45 16.54
CA LYS A 79 18.51 13.03 15.36
C LYS A 79 19.11 11.82 14.67
N GLU A 80 20.43 11.77 14.52
CA GLU A 80 21.12 10.65 13.87
C GLU A 80 20.86 9.34 14.63
N THR A 81 21.13 9.31 15.94
CA THR A 81 20.90 8.15 16.81
C THR A 81 19.43 7.75 16.86
N ASN A 82 18.54 8.69 17.16
CA ASN A 82 17.10 8.41 17.22
C ASN A 82 16.56 7.90 15.88
N CYS A 83 16.98 8.48 14.75
CA CYS A 83 16.49 8.00 13.46
C CYS A 83 16.96 6.56 13.15
N VAL A 84 18.18 6.19 13.55
CA VAL A 84 18.65 4.80 13.41
C VAL A 84 17.85 3.86 14.31
N ASP A 85 17.68 4.20 15.58
CA ASP A 85 16.96 3.37 16.57
C ASP A 85 15.48 3.18 16.23
N HIS A 86 14.89 4.16 15.54
CA HIS A 86 13.50 4.12 15.09
C HIS A 86 13.31 3.60 13.67
N HIS A 87 14.39 3.23 12.95
CA HIS A 87 14.33 2.84 11.54
C HIS A 87 13.65 3.91 10.68
N THR A 88 14.10 5.15 10.83
CA THR A 88 13.64 6.36 10.14
C THR A 88 14.81 7.18 9.58
N ASP A 89 16.02 6.64 9.57
CA ASP A 89 17.24 7.23 8.98
C ASP A 89 17.16 7.41 7.46
N LYS A 90 16.38 6.55 6.78
CA LYS A 90 16.15 6.66 5.33
C LYS A 90 15.33 7.90 4.93
N TYR A 91 14.49 8.47 5.82
CA TYR A 91 13.63 9.61 5.47
C TYR A 91 14.44 10.88 5.22
N ILE A 92 14.28 11.47 4.03
CA ILE A 92 14.82 12.80 3.72
C ILE A 92 13.86 13.86 4.29
N HIS A 93 14.06 14.23 5.55
CA HIS A 93 13.18 15.16 6.27
C HIS A 93 13.95 16.03 7.27
N ASN A 94 13.52 17.28 7.48
CA ASN A 94 14.21 18.22 8.38
C ASN A 94 13.92 17.95 9.86
N SER A 95 12.66 17.66 10.24
CA SER A 95 12.30 17.28 11.62
C SER A 95 12.85 15.91 12.01
N LEU A 96 12.93 15.67 13.33
CA LEU A 96 13.06 14.34 13.89
C LEU A 96 11.81 13.51 13.53
N VAL A 97 12.02 12.31 12.98
CA VAL A 97 10.97 11.34 12.66
C VAL A 97 11.16 10.14 13.57
N VAL A 98 10.16 9.84 14.38
CA VAL A 98 10.16 8.74 15.34
C VAL A 98 8.91 7.89 15.17
N ARG A 99 8.94 6.69 15.73
CA ARG A 99 7.81 5.75 15.78
C ARG A 99 7.28 5.67 17.20
N ARG A 100 5.97 5.45 17.36
CA ARG A 100 5.33 5.27 18.67
C ARG A 100 5.70 3.94 19.34
N ALA A 101 5.15 3.63 20.51
CA ALA A 101 5.41 2.39 21.26
C ALA A 101 6.90 2.16 21.65
N THR A 102 7.68 3.23 21.74
CA THR A 102 9.11 3.18 22.12
C THR A 102 9.56 4.54 22.65
N THR A 103 10.79 4.59 23.13
CA THR A 103 11.44 5.80 23.64
C THR A 103 12.31 6.48 22.59
N PHE A 104 12.55 7.78 22.75
CA PHE A 104 13.56 8.56 22.02
C PHE A 104 14.23 9.59 22.95
N ASP A 105 15.44 10.00 22.60
CA ASP A 105 16.23 10.89 23.46
C ASP A 105 16.18 12.36 23.00
N LEU A 106 16.18 13.29 23.95
CA LEU A 106 16.22 14.74 23.74
C LEU A 106 17.22 15.40 24.68
N GLY A 107 18.19 16.12 24.14
CA GLY A 107 19.09 16.98 24.90
C GLY A 107 18.54 18.40 25.04
N LEU A 108 18.42 18.89 26.27
CA LEU A 108 18.08 20.28 26.57
C LEU A 108 19.35 21.04 26.97
N VAL A 109 19.80 21.96 26.12
CA VAL A 109 21.00 22.77 26.38
C VAL A 109 20.59 24.11 26.97
N PHE A 110 21.14 24.46 28.14
CA PHE A 110 20.82 25.69 28.85
C PHE A 110 21.86 26.79 28.63
N LYS A 111 21.39 28.04 28.62
CA LYS A 111 22.21 29.22 28.29
C LYS A 111 22.98 29.72 29.51
N ASN A 112 22.27 29.94 30.60
CA ASN A 112 22.77 30.72 31.74
C ASN A 112 23.47 29.84 32.79
N ARG A 113 22.84 28.74 33.22
CA ARG A 113 23.37 27.88 34.29
C ARG A 113 22.99 26.41 34.09
N ASN A 114 23.55 25.53 34.92
CA ASN A 114 23.20 24.11 34.97
C ASN A 114 21.79 23.91 35.56
N TYR A 115 21.20 22.79 35.22
CA TYR A 115 19.92 22.34 35.75
C TYR A 115 20.08 22.01 37.24
N ARG A 116 19.08 22.35 38.06
CA ARG A 116 19.06 22.03 39.49
C ARG A 116 17.78 21.24 39.79
N PRO A 117 17.85 19.91 39.95
CA PRO A 117 16.66 19.07 40.15
C PRO A 117 15.75 19.55 41.28
N ALA A 118 16.29 20.10 42.38
CA ALA A 118 15.48 20.62 43.49
C ALA A 118 14.81 21.98 43.24
N LYS A 119 15.26 22.75 42.24
CA LYS A 119 14.79 24.12 41.99
C LYS A 119 14.14 24.29 40.61
N ASP A 120 14.41 23.38 39.68
CA ASP A 120 13.98 23.45 38.30
C ASP A 120 13.06 22.27 37.95
N ASP A 121 11.89 22.58 37.44
CA ASP A 121 10.93 21.62 36.89
C ASP A 121 10.86 21.77 35.38
N ILE A 122 11.01 20.67 34.67
CA ILE A 122 10.92 20.62 33.20
C ILE A 122 9.62 19.92 32.82
N VAL A 123 8.86 20.53 31.91
CA VAL A 123 7.67 19.94 31.31
C VAL A 123 7.79 20.03 29.79
N LEU A 124 7.75 18.88 29.12
CA LEU A 124 7.62 18.81 27.67
C LEU A 124 6.14 18.85 27.31
N GLU A 125 5.75 19.77 26.45
CA GLU A 125 4.39 19.85 25.92
C GLU A 125 4.40 19.52 24.43
N PHE A 126 3.68 18.47 24.06
CA PHE A 126 3.46 18.05 22.69
C PHE A 126 2.04 18.42 22.27
N THR A 127 1.90 19.20 21.21
CA THR A 127 0.59 19.55 20.65
C THR A 127 0.44 19.13 19.20
N ILE A 128 -0.74 18.65 18.83
CA ILE A 128 -1.06 18.21 17.46
C ILE A 128 -2.43 18.74 17.03
N GLY A 129 -2.55 19.11 15.75
CA GLY A 129 -3.77 19.70 15.19
C GLY A 129 -3.85 21.22 15.38
N SER A 130 -4.92 21.82 14.86
CA SER A 130 -5.15 23.27 14.88
C SER A 130 -5.66 23.80 16.22
N ASP A 131 -6.44 23.00 16.96
CA ASP A 131 -7.00 23.34 18.27
C ASP A 131 -6.68 22.26 19.33
N PRO A 132 -5.43 22.23 19.83
CA PRO A 132 -4.97 21.19 20.74
C PRO A 132 -5.51 21.38 22.16
N THR A 133 -6.14 20.34 22.72
CA THR A 133 -6.73 20.37 24.07
C THR A 133 -6.43 19.09 24.85
N ILE A 134 -6.36 19.19 26.18
CA ILE A 134 -6.07 18.05 27.06
C ILE A 134 -7.22 17.03 26.99
N LYS A 135 -8.48 17.50 27.00
CA LYS A 135 -9.68 16.65 26.89
C LYS A 135 -9.68 15.79 25.62
N ASN A 136 -9.05 16.28 24.56
CA ASN A 136 -8.95 15.56 23.30
C ASN A 136 -7.65 14.80 23.12
N GLU A 137 -6.77 14.79 24.12
CA GLU A 137 -5.45 14.15 24.06
C GLU A 137 -4.59 14.66 22.90
N THR A 138 -4.90 15.87 22.41
CA THR A 138 -4.16 16.58 21.36
C THR A 138 -3.21 17.63 21.93
N LYS A 139 -3.25 17.83 23.24
CA LYS A 139 -2.28 18.58 24.05
C LYS A 139 -1.80 17.68 25.19
N ILE A 140 -0.57 17.20 25.08
CA ILE A 140 0.05 16.27 26.01
C ILE A 140 1.12 17.02 26.80
N ARG A 141 0.99 17.07 28.13
CA ARG A 141 2.00 17.64 29.02
C ARG A 141 2.71 16.51 29.75
N VAL A 142 4.02 16.44 29.58
CA VAL A 142 4.89 15.39 30.09
C VAL A 142 5.90 16.04 31.03
N PRO A 143 5.63 16.09 32.35
CA PRO A 143 6.64 16.46 33.31
C PRO A 143 7.79 15.44 33.27
N VAL A 144 9.02 15.92 33.41
CA VAL A 144 10.18 15.03 33.62
C VAL A 144 10.04 14.44 35.02
N GLY A 145 10.00 13.11 35.09
CA GLY A 145 9.93 12.37 36.35
C GLY A 145 10.95 11.24 36.38
N ASP A 146 10.63 10.25 37.20
CA ASP A 146 11.60 9.29 37.74
C ASP A 146 11.57 7.94 37.01
N SER A 147 10.50 7.67 36.26
CA SER A 147 10.29 6.39 35.58
C SER A 147 9.46 6.54 34.32
N LEU A 148 9.64 5.60 33.40
CA LEU A 148 8.87 5.51 32.17
C LEU A 148 7.72 4.52 32.30
N GLN A 149 6.58 4.87 31.72
CA GLN A 149 5.42 3.98 31.59
C GLN A 149 5.14 3.76 30.10
N GLY A 150 5.40 2.56 29.59
CA GLY A 150 5.28 2.25 28.17
C GLY A 150 3.91 2.60 27.55
N SER A 151 2.83 2.55 28.34
CA SER A 151 1.47 2.84 27.90
C SER A 151 1.07 4.32 27.97
N LYS A 152 1.97 5.25 28.34
CA LYS A 152 1.67 6.68 28.45
C LYS A 152 2.81 7.54 27.91
N TRP A 153 2.50 8.79 27.59
CA TRP A 153 3.53 9.80 27.40
C TRP A 153 4.21 10.09 28.75
N THR A 154 5.45 9.65 28.92
CA THR A 154 6.28 9.88 30.11
C THR A 154 7.67 10.31 29.69
N CYS A 155 8.40 10.97 30.58
CA CYS A 155 9.75 11.44 30.31
C CYS A 155 10.59 11.27 31.58
N MET A 156 11.83 10.81 31.44
CA MET A 156 12.78 10.74 32.54
C MET A 156 14.11 11.38 32.17
N LYS A 157 14.85 11.86 33.17
CA LYS A 157 16.23 12.29 32.99
C LYS A 157 17.13 11.05 32.92
N ILE A 158 18.05 11.01 31.95
CA ILE A 158 18.99 9.88 31.80
C ILE A 158 20.46 10.31 31.87
N ASN A 159 20.77 11.58 31.62
CA ASN A 159 22.13 12.10 31.75
C ASN A 159 22.14 13.62 31.95
N GLU A 160 23.22 14.14 32.53
CA GLU A 160 23.48 15.56 32.69
C GLU A 160 24.97 15.85 32.44
N ASP A 161 25.26 16.74 31.50
CA ASP A 161 26.59 17.24 31.19
C ASP A 161 26.72 18.68 31.68
N GLU A 162 27.48 18.87 32.76
CA GLU A 162 27.68 20.17 33.40
C GLU A 162 28.53 21.14 32.57
N VAL A 163 29.39 20.63 31.69
CA VAL A 163 30.28 21.46 30.85
C VAL A 163 29.47 22.08 29.72
N THR A 164 28.67 21.26 29.03
CA THR A 164 27.80 21.74 27.95
C THR A 164 26.47 22.30 28.46
N LYS A 165 26.17 22.14 29.76
CA LYS A 165 24.91 22.47 30.40
C LYS A 165 23.74 21.76 29.74
N GLU A 166 23.94 20.50 29.36
CA GLU A 166 22.96 19.68 28.65
C GLU A 166 22.33 18.65 29.58
N VAL A 167 21.00 18.65 29.67
CA VAL A 167 20.25 17.55 30.31
C VAL A 167 19.68 16.66 29.22
N THR A 168 20.05 15.39 29.22
CA THR A 168 19.47 14.40 28.30
C THR A 168 18.27 13.74 28.93
N LEU A 169 17.16 13.79 28.22
CA LEU A 169 15.88 13.24 28.58
C LEU A 169 15.54 12.08 27.67
N GLN A 170 14.92 11.04 28.22
CA GLN A 170 14.34 9.95 27.45
C GLN A 170 12.81 10.06 27.52
N VAL A 171 12.17 10.15 26.36
CA VAL A 171 10.71 10.35 26.23
C VAL A 171 10.07 9.07 25.70
N ASN A 172 9.10 8.53 26.43
CA ASN A 172 8.28 7.41 25.97
C ASN A 172 7.06 7.88 25.15
N ILE A 173 6.83 7.24 24.01
CA ILE A 173 5.65 7.44 23.18
C ILE A 173 4.73 6.20 23.32
N PRO A 174 3.47 6.33 23.75
CA PRO A 174 2.58 5.19 23.92
C PRO A 174 2.14 4.57 22.59
N PRO A 175 1.74 3.28 22.57
CA PRO A 175 1.38 2.57 21.34
C PRO A 175 0.10 3.04 20.67
N ASP A 176 -0.75 3.80 21.38
CA ASP A 176 -1.98 4.41 20.88
C ASP A 176 -1.82 5.90 20.55
N ALA A 177 -0.59 6.42 20.58
CA ALA A 177 -0.33 7.81 20.17
C ALA A 177 -0.86 8.07 18.75
N ILE A 178 -1.48 9.24 18.58
CA ILE A 178 -1.91 9.76 17.28
C ILE A 178 -0.68 9.93 16.40
N ILE A 179 -0.70 9.42 15.16
CA ILE A 179 0.39 9.68 14.22
C ILE A 179 0.28 11.09 13.61
N GLY A 180 1.40 11.73 13.36
CA GLY A 180 1.47 13.05 12.73
C GLY A 180 2.54 13.97 13.29
N ARG A 181 2.42 15.26 12.96
CA ARG A 181 3.35 16.30 13.39
C ARG A 181 2.95 16.86 14.75
N TYR A 182 3.85 16.74 15.72
CA TYR A 182 3.73 17.32 17.05
C TYR A 182 4.62 18.54 17.16
N LYS A 183 4.02 19.66 17.54
CA LYS A 183 4.77 20.84 17.97
C LYS A 183 5.28 20.61 19.38
N LEU A 184 6.60 20.72 19.56
CA LEU A 184 7.24 20.63 20.87
C LEU A 184 7.33 22.02 21.49
N THR A 185 6.87 22.12 22.74
CA THR A 185 7.12 23.28 23.59
C THR A 185 7.76 22.81 24.89
N VAL A 186 8.91 23.40 25.25
CA VAL A 186 9.57 23.10 26.52
C VAL A 186 9.23 24.21 27.50
N GLU A 187 8.65 23.85 28.64
CA GLU A 187 8.40 24.73 29.78
C GLU A 187 9.39 24.37 30.89
N VAL A 188 10.11 25.37 31.39
CA VAL A 188 10.98 25.24 32.56
C VAL A 188 10.47 26.19 33.63
N ALA A 189 10.22 25.67 34.82
CA ALA A 189 9.81 26.45 35.97
C ALA A 189 10.91 26.41 37.03
N THR A 190 11.41 27.57 37.44
CA THR A 190 12.45 27.71 38.46
C THR A 190 11.88 28.35 39.73
N GLU A 191 12.19 27.78 40.88
CA GLU A 191 11.95 28.36 42.19
C GLU A 191 13.02 29.41 42.52
N LEU A 192 12.69 30.70 42.39
CA LEU A 192 13.57 31.82 42.72
C LEU A 192 13.23 32.35 44.14
N LYS A 193 14.05 33.28 44.65
CA LYS A 193 13.80 33.92 45.95
C LYS A 193 12.43 34.62 46.02
N ASP A 194 12.03 35.27 44.93
CA ASP A 194 10.81 36.10 44.86
C ASP A 194 9.62 35.32 44.29
N GLY A 195 9.71 33.98 44.29
CA GLY A 195 8.69 33.07 43.81
C GLY A 195 9.04 32.36 42.51
N ARG A 196 8.10 31.53 42.05
CA ARG A 196 8.29 30.62 40.93
C ARG A 196 8.12 31.31 39.58
N GLN A 197 9.17 31.32 38.77
CA GLN A 197 9.15 31.88 37.41
C GLN A 197 9.20 30.78 36.35
N LYS A 198 8.69 31.09 35.15
CA LYS A 198 8.61 30.13 34.04
C LYS A 198 9.21 30.69 32.76
N GLU A 199 9.98 29.87 32.06
CA GLU A 199 10.34 30.08 30.67
C GLU A 199 9.62 29.05 29.80
N ARG A 200 9.09 29.46 28.64
CA ARG A 200 8.44 28.57 27.69
C ARG A 200 8.92 28.86 26.28
N LYS A 201 9.48 27.85 25.60
CA LYS A 201 10.00 28.00 24.22
C LYS A 201 9.44 26.93 23.29
N VAL A 202 8.85 27.40 22.19
CA VAL A 202 8.47 26.56 21.05
C VAL A 202 9.73 26.09 20.32
N LYS A 203 9.75 24.82 19.92
CA LYS A 203 10.88 24.17 19.25
C LYS A 203 10.40 23.50 17.96
N PRO A 204 11.32 23.15 17.03
CA PRO A 204 10.97 22.41 15.82
C PRO A 204 10.08 21.19 16.09
N ASP A 205 9.18 20.91 15.14
CA ASP A 205 8.23 19.81 15.24
C ASP A 205 8.93 18.44 15.22
N ILE A 206 8.27 17.45 15.83
CA ILE A 206 8.62 16.03 15.79
C ILE A 206 7.51 15.30 15.04
N VAL A 207 7.87 14.35 14.18
CA VAL A 207 6.90 13.50 13.48
C VAL A 207 6.83 12.14 14.15
N VAL A 208 5.63 11.69 14.51
CA VAL A 208 5.38 10.37 15.12
C VAL A 208 4.64 9.48 14.13
N LEU A 209 5.16 8.28 13.89
CA LEU A 209 4.66 7.27 12.95
C LEU A 209 4.20 5.98 13.65
N PHE A 210 3.54 5.10 12.89
CA PHE A 210 3.26 3.73 13.31
C PHE A 210 4.56 2.93 13.51
N ASN A 211 4.54 1.94 14.41
CA ASN A 211 5.72 1.16 14.77
C ASN A 211 5.60 -0.35 14.49
N PRO A 212 6.03 -0.83 13.32
CA PRO A 212 5.99 -2.26 13.01
C PRO A 212 7.06 -3.07 13.76
N PHE A 213 8.00 -2.42 14.48
CA PHE A 213 9.11 -3.06 15.18
C PHE A 213 8.82 -3.36 16.66
N LYS A 214 7.67 -2.91 17.20
CA LYS A 214 7.34 -3.05 18.62
C LYS A 214 6.02 -3.82 18.83
N PRO A 215 6.01 -4.95 19.57
CA PRO A 215 4.82 -5.78 19.80
C PRO A 215 3.59 -5.05 20.32
N ALA A 216 3.79 -3.97 21.08
CA ALA A 216 2.70 -3.19 21.64
C ALA A 216 1.88 -2.44 20.57
N ASP A 217 2.45 -2.13 19.41
CA ASP A 217 1.76 -1.40 18.33
C ASP A 217 0.81 -2.34 17.56
N PRO A 218 -0.40 -1.88 17.18
CA PRO A 218 -1.29 -2.59 16.26
C PRO A 218 -0.66 -3.05 14.93
N VAL A 219 0.36 -2.36 14.41
CA VAL A 219 1.01 -2.72 13.12
C VAL A 219 2.25 -3.62 13.28
N TYR A 220 2.50 -4.17 14.48
CA TYR A 220 3.66 -5.00 14.73
C TYR A 220 3.75 -6.18 13.77
N MET A 221 4.91 -6.34 13.13
CA MET A 221 5.21 -7.45 12.25
C MET A 221 6.46 -8.13 12.78
N GLU A 222 6.35 -9.39 13.20
CA GLU A 222 7.41 -10.09 13.96
C GLU A 222 8.69 -10.31 13.14
N SER A 223 8.52 -10.76 11.90
CA SER A 223 9.63 -11.10 11.00
C SER A 223 10.42 -9.87 10.56
N SER A 224 11.74 -9.88 10.80
CA SER A 224 12.63 -8.81 10.37
C SER A 224 12.72 -8.68 8.84
N VAL A 225 12.69 -9.81 8.12
CA VAL A 225 12.75 -9.82 6.65
C VAL A 225 11.46 -9.29 6.02
N GLU A 226 10.31 -9.56 6.64
CA GLU A 226 9.03 -8.98 6.21
C GLU A 226 8.98 -7.47 6.51
N ARG A 227 9.52 -7.02 7.66
CA ARG A 227 9.66 -5.58 7.95
C ARG A 227 10.55 -4.88 6.92
N GLU A 228 11.64 -5.51 6.48
CA GLU A 228 12.45 -4.95 5.40
C GLU A 228 11.63 -4.84 4.12
N GLU A 229 10.93 -5.89 3.69
CA GLU A 229 10.16 -5.89 2.44
C GLU A 229 8.94 -4.95 2.46
N TYR A 230 8.14 -5.00 3.52
CA TYR A 230 6.82 -4.37 3.56
C TYR A 230 6.82 -2.97 4.18
N VAL A 231 7.94 -2.51 4.71
CA VAL A 231 8.10 -1.16 5.29
C VAL A 231 9.30 -0.43 4.70
N LEU A 232 10.48 -1.06 4.70
CA LEU A 232 11.76 -0.39 4.42
C LEU A 232 12.24 -0.49 2.96
N ASN A 233 11.67 -1.39 2.16
CA ASN A 233 11.94 -1.51 0.74
C ASN A 233 11.11 -0.46 0.00
N ASP A 234 11.77 0.42 -0.74
CA ASP A 234 11.15 1.54 -1.46
C ASP A 234 11.01 1.29 -2.96
N THR A 235 11.31 0.06 -3.39
CA THR A 235 11.05 -0.45 -4.73
C THR A 235 10.25 -1.75 -4.64
N GLY A 236 9.52 -2.08 -5.69
CA GLY A 236 8.73 -3.30 -5.72
C GLY A 236 8.35 -3.71 -7.13
N ARG A 237 7.47 -4.70 -7.21
CA ARG A 237 7.01 -5.30 -8.45
C ARG A 237 5.52 -5.54 -8.37
N ILE A 238 4.78 -5.12 -9.39
CA ILE A 238 3.34 -5.26 -9.50
C ILE A 238 3.05 -6.19 -10.68
N TYR A 239 2.35 -7.29 -10.44
CA TYR A 239 2.05 -8.28 -11.48
C TYR A 239 0.86 -7.83 -12.33
N VAL A 240 0.91 -8.13 -13.63
CA VAL A 240 -0.08 -7.71 -14.64
C VAL A 240 -0.19 -8.78 -15.74
N GLY A 241 -1.10 -8.61 -16.70
CA GLY A 241 -1.29 -9.54 -17.82
C GLY A 241 -2.38 -10.57 -17.52
N GLN A 242 -2.16 -11.84 -17.88
CA GLN A 242 -3.16 -12.90 -17.72
C GLN A 242 -2.72 -13.96 -16.70
N TRP A 243 -3.67 -14.66 -16.10
CA TRP A 243 -3.40 -15.69 -15.09
C TRP A 243 -2.40 -16.76 -15.57
N TYR A 244 -2.41 -17.13 -16.85
CA TYR A 244 -1.53 -18.15 -17.43
C TYR A 244 -0.22 -17.58 -18.00
N ARG A 245 -0.10 -16.25 -18.13
CA ARG A 245 1.05 -15.55 -18.71
C ARG A 245 1.26 -14.24 -17.97
N ILE A 246 1.82 -14.37 -16.76
CA ILE A 246 1.94 -13.29 -15.79
C ILE A 246 3.17 -12.43 -16.10
N GLY A 247 2.92 -11.16 -16.43
CA GLY A 247 3.93 -10.12 -16.55
C GLY A 247 4.13 -9.37 -15.24
N ALA A 248 5.07 -8.43 -15.25
CA ALA A 248 5.37 -7.61 -14.08
C ALA A 248 5.84 -6.21 -14.47
N LYS A 249 5.41 -5.21 -13.71
CA LYS A 249 5.90 -3.83 -13.75
C LYS A 249 6.71 -3.58 -12.49
N ASP A 250 7.97 -3.19 -12.65
CA ASP A 250 8.74 -2.67 -11.53
C ASP A 250 8.24 -1.28 -11.14
N TRP A 251 8.25 -0.98 -9.85
CA TRP A 251 7.65 0.22 -9.30
C TRP A 251 8.55 0.87 -8.25
N LEU A 252 8.77 2.17 -8.39
CA LEU A 252 9.37 3.01 -7.35
C LEU A 252 8.28 3.52 -6.40
N PHE A 253 8.15 2.91 -5.23
CA PHE A 253 7.30 3.46 -4.17
C PHE A 253 7.89 4.78 -3.65
N GLY A 254 9.17 4.75 -3.26
CA GLY A 254 9.91 5.96 -2.89
C GLY A 254 9.36 6.68 -1.65
N GLN A 255 8.84 5.93 -0.67
CA GLN A 255 8.23 6.48 0.56
C GLN A 255 9.17 7.35 1.40
N PHE A 256 10.48 7.24 1.20
CA PHE A 256 11.51 8.00 1.90
C PHE A 256 12.01 9.24 1.14
N GLU A 257 11.55 9.43 -0.10
CA GLU A 257 11.93 10.58 -0.92
C GLU A 257 11.42 11.88 -0.28
N GLU A 258 12.18 12.97 -0.50
CA GLU A 258 11.89 14.26 0.11
C GLU A 258 10.44 14.71 -0.15
N GLY A 259 9.74 15.09 0.92
CA GLY A 259 8.36 15.58 0.88
C GLY A 259 7.27 14.51 0.81
N ILE A 260 7.59 13.23 0.56
CA ILE A 260 6.57 12.17 0.46
C ILE A 260 5.86 11.91 1.79
N LEU A 261 6.61 11.86 2.91
CA LEU A 261 6.03 11.74 4.24
C LEU A 261 5.03 12.86 4.55
N ASP A 262 5.35 14.08 4.12
CA ASP A 262 4.53 15.26 4.36
C ASP A 262 3.23 15.24 3.57
N ILE A 263 3.32 14.72 2.34
CA ILE A 263 2.18 14.47 1.48
C ILE A 263 1.29 13.39 2.10
N ALA A 264 1.86 12.26 2.58
CA ALA A 264 1.09 11.21 3.25
C ALA A 264 0.32 11.75 4.47
N LEU A 265 0.97 12.56 5.30
CA LEU A 265 0.33 13.23 6.44
C LEU A 265 -0.70 14.29 6.01
N LYS A 266 -0.52 14.92 4.85
CA LYS A 266 -1.48 15.87 4.26
C LYS A 266 -2.74 15.15 3.80
N LEU A 267 -2.63 14.01 3.11
CA LEU A 267 -3.79 13.22 2.67
C LEU A 267 -4.74 12.89 3.83
N LEU A 268 -4.21 12.47 4.99
CA LEU A 268 -5.00 12.22 6.21
C LEU A 268 -5.76 13.45 6.74
N ARG A 269 -5.32 14.67 6.40
CA ARG A 269 -5.94 15.93 6.82
C ARG A 269 -6.97 16.46 5.83
N GLU A 270 -6.73 16.26 4.54
CA GLU A 270 -7.49 16.93 3.48
C GLU A 270 -8.72 16.17 3.01
N HIS A 271 -8.91 14.92 3.43
CA HIS A 271 -10.16 14.19 3.18
C HIS A 271 -11.38 14.95 3.68
N THR A 272 -12.43 15.04 2.86
CA THR A 272 -13.61 15.89 3.12
C THR A 272 -14.26 15.55 4.46
N ASN A 273 -14.45 14.27 4.77
CA ASN A 273 -15.04 13.86 6.05
C ASN A 273 -14.07 14.08 7.23
N ALA A 274 -12.76 14.09 6.98
CA ALA A 274 -11.78 14.48 7.98
C ALA A 274 -11.87 15.97 8.30
N GLN A 275 -12.05 16.83 7.30
CA GLN A 275 -12.20 18.28 7.49
C GLN A 275 -13.52 18.63 8.20
N LYS A 276 -14.64 17.99 7.82
CA LYS A 276 -15.96 18.19 8.46
C LYS A 276 -15.93 17.97 9.98
N ASN A 277 -15.10 17.05 10.46
CA ASN A 277 -14.96 16.76 11.89
C ASN A 277 -13.49 16.55 12.29
N ALA A 278 -12.69 17.61 12.11
CA ALA A 278 -11.22 17.59 12.25
C ALA A 278 -10.73 16.96 13.55
N THR A 279 -11.29 17.34 14.69
CA THR A 279 -10.90 16.81 16.01
C THR A 279 -11.19 15.31 16.14
N LYS A 280 -12.37 14.86 15.69
CA LYS A 280 -12.73 13.44 15.73
C LYS A 280 -11.86 12.61 14.79
N SER A 281 -11.61 13.13 13.58
CA SER A 281 -10.73 12.49 12.60
C SER A 281 -9.31 12.38 13.14
N LEU A 282 -8.76 13.45 13.71
CA LEU A 282 -7.41 13.48 14.27
C LEU A 282 -7.21 12.41 15.35
N LYS A 283 -8.14 12.26 16.29
CA LYS A 283 -8.06 11.18 17.31
C LYS A 283 -8.03 9.79 16.67
N LYS A 284 -8.85 9.56 15.65
CA LYS A 284 -8.92 8.27 14.96
C LYS A 284 -7.66 7.92 14.17
N ARG A 285 -6.75 8.88 13.93
CA ARG A 285 -5.46 8.60 13.27
C ARG A 285 -4.49 7.77 14.12
N ALA A 286 -4.82 7.47 15.38
CA ALA A 286 -4.15 6.42 16.13
C ALA A 286 -4.45 4.99 15.59
N SER A 287 -5.52 4.82 14.82
CA SER A 287 -5.93 3.53 14.26
C SER A 287 -5.39 3.34 12.83
N PRO A 288 -4.64 2.25 12.55
CA PRO A 288 -4.20 1.95 11.19
C PRO A 288 -5.40 1.67 10.28
N ALA A 289 -6.45 1.00 10.77
CA ALA A 289 -7.67 0.72 10.01
C ALA A 289 -8.34 2.00 9.49
N TYR A 290 -8.44 3.03 10.35
CA TYR A 290 -9.01 4.32 9.97
C TYR A 290 -8.12 5.07 8.97
N CYS A 291 -6.81 5.07 9.19
CA CYS A 291 -5.86 5.70 8.28
C CYS A 291 -5.88 5.03 6.89
N SER A 292 -5.88 3.70 6.83
CA SER A 292 -5.95 2.95 5.57
C SER A 292 -7.22 3.26 4.79
N ARG A 293 -8.38 3.30 5.45
CA ARG A 293 -9.66 3.63 4.81
C ARG A 293 -9.71 5.07 4.28
N LEU A 294 -9.16 6.02 5.03
CA LEU A 294 -9.09 7.41 4.57
C LEU A 294 -8.14 7.53 3.36
N LEU A 295 -7.01 6.84 3.39
CA LEU A 295 -6.05 6.86 2.29
C LEU A 295 -6.56 6.19 1.03
N SER A 296 -7.39 5.14 1.12
CA SER A 296 -8.01 4.56 -0.07
C SER A 296 -8.90 5.56 -0.81
N ALA A 297 -9.68 6.37 -0.08
CA ALA A 297 -10.45 7.47 -0.66
C ALA A 297 -9.54 8.59 -1.24
N MET A 298 -8.53 9.03 -0.48
CA MET A 298 -7.70 10.18 -0.87
C MET A 298 -6.69 9.91 -1.99
N VAL A 299 -6.41 8.64 -2.28
CA VAL A 299 -5.54 8.27 -3.40
C VAL A 299 -6.27 8.41 -4.74
N ASN A 300 -7.59 8.20 -4.79
CA ASN A 300 -8.43 8.62 -5.92
C ASN A 300 -8.99 10.03 -5.71
N CYS A 301 -9.70 10.59 -6.69
CA CYS A 301 -10.22 11.96 -6.64
C CYS A 301 -11.72 12.06 -6.96
N ASN A 302 -12.48 10.98 -6.77
CA ASN A 302 -13.87 10.93 -7.21
C ASN A 302 -14.80 11.79 -6.33
N ASP A 303 -14.54 11.82 -5.02
CA ASP A 303 -15.36 12.58 -4.05
C ASP A 303 -14.68 13.85 -3.55
N ASP A 304 -13.34 13.84 -3.55
CA ASP A 304 -12.48 14.80 -2.88
C ASP A 304 -11.38 15.31 -3.84
N ASN A 305 -10.61 16.32 -3.39
CA ASN A 305 -9.39 16.78 -4.07
C ASN A 305 -8.21 15.79 -3.90
N GLY A 306 -8.46 14.49 -4.06
CA GLY A 306 -7.46 13.44 -3.88
C GLY A 306 -6.48 13.33 -5.05
N VAL A 307 -5.61 12.33 -5.00
CA VAL A 307 -4.34 12.36 -5.75
C VAL A 307 -4.51 12.16 -7.25
N LEU A 308 -5.23 11.12 -7.66
CA LEU A 308 -5.15 10.60 -9.02
C LEU A 308 -6.53 10.45 -9.65
N TRP A 309 -6.64 10.90 -10.90
CA TRP A 309 -7.82 10.70 -11.74
C TRP A 309 -7.68 9.41 -12.53
N GLY A 310 -8.58 8.44 -12.25
CA GLY A 310 -8.66 7.17 -12.97
C GLY A 310 -9.27 7.30 -14.37
N ARG A 311 -8.69 6.64 -15.39
CA ARG A 311 -9.23 6.65 -16.75
C ARG A 311 -8.91 5.36 -17.51
N TRP A 312 -9.92 4.78 -18.18
CA TRP A 312 -9.85 3.48 -18.86
C TRP A 312 -10.33 3.49 -20.33
N ASP A 313 -10.75 4.62 -20.87
CA ASP A 313 -11.30 4.75 -22.24
C ASP A 313 -10.22 4.74 -23.35
N GLY A 314 -8.95 4.62 -22.97
CA GLY A 314 -7.80 4.65 -23.88
C GLY A 314 -7.47 6.04 -24.45
N LYS A 315 -8.06 7.11 -23.93
CA LYS A 315 -7.85 8.50 -24.38
C LYS A 315 -7.19 9.31 -23.26
N TYR A 316 -5.95 9.74 -23.47
CA TYR A 316 -5.12 10.33 -22.41
C TYR A 316 -4.51 11.68 -22.77
N GLU A 317 -5.05 12.38 -23.77
CA GLU A 317 -4.45 13.57 -24.38
C GLU A 317 -4.25 14.75 -23.40
N GLU A 318 -5.05 14.81 -22.34
CA GLU A 318 -4.95 15.86 -21.30
C GLU A 318 -4.03 15.49 -20.11
N GLY A 319 -3.33 14.36 -20.18
CA GLY A 319 -2.55 13.85 -19.06
C GLY A 319 -1.48 12.86 -19.48
N VAL A 320 -1.02 12.07 -18.51
CA VAL A 320 -0.03 11.01 -18.72
C VAL A 320 -0.76 9.68 -18.87
N LYS A 321 -0.36 8.88 -19.87
CA LYS A 321 -0.87 7.51 -20.04
C LYS A 321 -0.55 6.68 -18.80
N PRO A 322 -1.50 5.90 -18.23
CA PRO A 322 -1.27 5.10 -17.03
C PRO A 322 -0.05 4.16 -17.11
N THR A 323 0.26 3.65 -18.31
CA THR A 323 1.38 2.73 -18.56
C THR A 323 2.77 3.38 -18.51
N THR A 324 2.86 4.71 -18.64
CA THR A 324 4.12 5.46 -18.60
C THR A 324 4.61 5.64 -17.16
N TRP A 325 3.72 5.58 -16.16
CA TRP A 325 4.13 5.66 -14.76
C TRP A 325 4.96 4.43 -14.35
N SER A 326 6.08 4.67 -13.70
CA SER A 326 6.94 3.65 -13.07
C SER A 326 7.27 3.97 -11.60
N GLY A 327 6.55 4.92 -10.99
CA GLY A 327 6.72 5.27 -9.59
C GLY A 327 5.71 6.28 -9.06
N SER A 328 5.56 6.30 -7.74
CA SER A 328 4.58 7.12 -7.03
C SER A 328 5.07 8.54 -6.73
N VAL A 329 6.39 8.74 -6.67
CA VAL A 329 7.03 9.98 -6.21
C VAL A 329 6.64 11.18 -7.09
N ALA A 330 6.70 11.01 -8.41
CA ALA A 330 6.38 12.07 -9.36
C ALA A 330 4.90 12.51 -9.24
N ILE A 331 3.99 11.54 -9.13
CA ILE A 331 2.55 11.75 -9.02
C ILE A 331 2.24 12.54 -7.72
N LEU A 332 2.72 12.04 -6.57
CA LEU A 332 2.47 12.68 -5.27
C LEU A 332 3.04 14.10 -5.20
N LYS A 333 4.26 14.31 -5.70
CA LYS A 333 4.89 15.64 -5.76
C LYS A 333 4.15 16.58 -6.70
N GLN A 334 3.70 16.09 -7.85
CA GLN A 334 2.90 16.88 -8.78
C GLN A 334 1.61 17.35 -8.13
N TRP A 335 0.81 16.42 -7.57
CA TRP A 335 -0.43 16.74 -6.84
C TRP A 335 -0.20 17.81 -5.77
N ASN A 336 0.86 17.67 -4.99
CA ASN A 336 1.14 18.65 -3.93
C ASN A 336 1.57 20.02 -4.49
N ARG A 337 2.41 20.05 -5.52
CA ARG A 337 2.88 21.29 -6.19
C ARG A 337 1.74 22.04 -6.86
N THR A 338 0.79 21.32 -7.45
CA THR A 338 -0.40 21.87 -8.10
C THR A 338 -1.53 22.20 -7.12
N LYS A 339 -1.23 22.31 -5.83
CA LYS A 339 -2.18 22.66 -4.77
C LYS A 339 -3.39 21.71 -4.71
N MET A 340 -3.11 20.41 -4.80
CA MET A 340 -4.10 19.31 -4.73
C MET A 340 -5.00 19.18 -5.96
N ASN A 341 -4.57 19.70 -7.11
CA ASN A 341 -5.24 19.36 -8.37
C ASN A 341 -4.93 17.89 -8.71
N PRO A 342 -5.95 17.06 -8.98
CA PRO A 342 -5.75 15.65 -9.32
C PRO A 342 -4.79 15.46 -10.50
N VAL A 343 -3.92 14.48 -10.39
CA VAL A 343 -2.98 14.11 -11.44
C VAL A 343 -3.70 13.19 -12.43
N LYS A 344 -3.55 13.50 -13.73
CA LYS A 344 -4.12 12.75 -14.85
C LYS A 344 -3.02 11.91 -15.50
N TYR A 345 -3.16 10.61 -15.74
CA TYR A 345 -4.23 9.67 -15.34
C TYR A 345 -3.63 8.42 -14.68
N GLY A 346 -4.47 7.54 -14.14
CA GLY A 346 -4.05 6.23 -13.65
C GLY A 346 -5.09 5.13 -13.80
N GLN A 347 -4.66 3.92 -13.46
CA GLN A 347 -5.47 2.70 -13.36
C GLN A 347 -5.06 1.92 -12.10
N CYS A 348 -5.66 0.75 -11.86
CA CYS A 348 -5.55 -0.01 -10.60
C CYS A 348 -4.11 -0.20 -10.10
N TRP A 349 -3.15 -0.56 -10.95
CA TRP A 349 -1.74 -0.71 -10.53
C TRP A 349 -1.09 0.62 -10.10
N VAL A 350 -1.50 1.74 -10.69
CA VAL A 350 -0.99 3.08 -10.31
C VAL A 350 -1.57 3.48 -8.95
N PHE A 351 -2.88 3.26 -8.74
CA PHE A 351 -3.53 3.46 -7.45
C PHE A 351 -2.88 2.58 -6.36
N SER A 352 -2.63 1.30 -6.65
CA SER A 352 -1.95 0.40 -5.72
C SER A 352 -0.53 0.87 -5.40
N GLY A 353 0.23 1.31 -6.40
CA GLY A 353 1.55 1.92 -6.20
C GLY A 353 1.53 3.11 -5.23
N LEU A 354 0.60 4.05 -5.45
CA LEU A 354 0.41 5.22 -4.57
C LEU A 354 0.01 4.81 -3.15
N LEU A 355 -0.98 3.91 -3.00
CA LEU A 355 -1.48 3.49 -1.70
C LEU A 355 -0.42 2.73 -0.91
N THR A 356 0.36 1.83 -1.53
CA THR A 356 1.52 1.17 -0.88
C THR A 356 2.51 2.23 -0.39
N THR A 357 2.82 3.22 -1.21
CA THR A 357 3.77 4.29 -0.87
C THR A 357 3.33 5.06 0.38
N VAL A 358 2.09 5.53 0.44
CA VAL A 358 1.61 6.35 1.57
C VAL A 358 1.37 5.53 2.83
N LEU A 359 0.98 4.24 2.73
CA LEU A 359 0.91 3.34 3.88
C LEU A 359 2.29 3.08 4.48
N ARG A 360 3.27 2.72 3.65
CA ARG A 360 4.67 2.50 4.06
C ARG A 360 5.30 3.76 4.64
N ALA A 361 5.05 4.93 4.04
CA ALA A 361 5.53 6.21 4.54
C ALA A 361 5.09 6.48 5.99
N LEU A 362 3.88 6.05 6.37
CA LEU A 362 3.34 6.19 7.72
C LEU A 362 3.76 5.08 8.69
N GLY A 363 4.44 4.03 8.20
CA GLY A 363 4.87 2.88 8.98
C GLY A 363 3.88 1.72 9.06
N ILE A 364 2.84 1.69 8.22
CA ILE A 364 1.94 0.54 8.09
C ILE A 364 2.60 -0.44 7.10
N PRO A 365 2.93 -1.68 7.49
CA PRO A 365 3.41 -2.68 6.54
C PRO A 365 2.38 -2.91 5.44
N ALA A 366 2.78 -2.80 4.19
CA ALA A 366 1.86 -2.89 3.06
C ALA A 366 2.49 -3.56 1.84
N ARG A 367 1.65 -4.25 1.04
CA ARG A 367 2.05 -4.87 -0.24
C ARG A 367 0.96 -4.70 -1.31
N SER A 368 1.36 -4.67 -2.58
CA SER A 368 0.43 -4.71 -3.71
C SER A 368 0.01 -6.15 -3.97
N ILE A 369 -1.28 -6.37 -4.24
CA ILE A 369 -1.87 -7.67 -4.60
C ILE A 369 -2.47 -7.56 -5.98
N THR A 370 -2.12 -8.49 -6.87
CA THR A 370 -2.77 -8.64 -8.18
C THR A 370 -3.68 -9.85 -8.15
N ASN A 371 -4.94 -9.68 -8.52
CA ASN A 371 -5.90 -10.74 -8.74
C ASN A 371 -6.19 -10.89 -10.24
N PHE A 372 -6.01 -12.07 -10.80
CA PHE A 372 -6.32 -12.31 -12.21
C PHE A 372 -7.72 -12.87 -12.37
N ASN A 373 -8.39 -12.48 -13.46
CA ASN A 373 -9.83 -12.67 -13.64
C ASN A 373 -10.61 -12.12 -12.43
N SER A 374 -10.38 -10.85 -12.13
CA SER A 374 -11.02 -10.19 -10.98
C SER A 374 -12.43 -9.79 -11.34
N ALA A 375 -13.40 -10.30 -10.59
CA ALA A 375 -14.79 -9.92 -10.80
C ALA A 375 -15.06 -8.50 -10.30
N HIS A 376 -15.95 -7.79 -10.98
CA HIS A 376 -16.52 -6.52 -10.55
C HIS A 376 -18.03 -6.69 -10.50
N ASP A 377 -18.53 -7.10 -9.33
CA ASP A 377 -19.94 -7.35 -9.04
C ASP A 377 -20.63 -6.04 -8.60
N THR A 378 -21.50 -5.53 -9.46
CA THR A 378 -22.23 -4.28 -9.23
C THR A 378 -23.56 -4.49 -8.49
N GLU A 379 -24.02 -5.74 -8.40
CA GLU A 379 -25.32 -6.11 -7.85
C GLU A 379 -25.23 -6.75 -6.46
N TYR A 380 -24.02 -7.09 -6.02
CA TYR A 380 -23.70 -7.76 -4.75
C TYR A 380 -24.37 -9.13 -4.64
N ASN A 381 -24.48 -9.83 -5.77
CA ASN A 381 -25.14 -11.13 -5.88
C ASN A 381 -24.16 -12.33 -5.82
N MET A 382 -22.84 -12.05 -5.71
CA MET A 382 -21.74 -13.03 -5.67
C MET A 382 -21.60 -13.86 -6.96
N THR A 383 -22.22 -13.40 -8.05
CA THR A 383 -22.16 -14.01 -9.38
C THR A 383 -21.86 -12.93 -10.42
N ILE A 384 -21.28 -13.33 -11.55
CA ILE A 384 -21.09 -12.43 -12.69
C ILE A 384 -21.93 -12.98 -13.84
N ASP A 385 -23.07 -12.34 -14.06
CA ASP A 385 -24.09 -12.79 -14.98
C ASP A 385 -23.82 -12.25 -16.40
N LYS A 386 -23.68 -13.16 -17.36
CA LYS A 386 -23.43 -12.85 -18.78
C LYS A 386 -24.61 -13.32 -19.63
N PHE A 387 -25.26 -12.38 -20.32
CA PHE A 387 -26.47 -12.67 -21.10
C PHE A 387 -26.14 -12.90 -22.57
N LEU A 388 -26.75 -13.94 -23.13
CA LEU A 388 -26.62 -14.36 -24.52
C LEU A 388 -28.01 -14.41 -25.16
N THR A 389 -28.14 -13.85 -26.35
CA THR A 389 -29.37 -13.99 -27.15
C THR A 389 -29.56 -15.44 -27.61
N GLU A 390 -30.74 -15.77 -28.14
CA GLU A 390 -30.99 -17.07 -28.81
C GLU A 390 -30.00 -17.37 -29.94
N ASP A 391 -29.43 -16.33 -30.55
CA ASP A 391 -28.41 -16.47 -31.58
C ASP A 391 -27.00 -16.72 -31.03
N GLY A 392 -26.84 -16.72 -29.71
CA GLY A 392 -25.58 -16.88 -29.02
C GLY A 392 -24.69 -15.63 -29.09
N GLU A 393 -25.28 -14.45 -29.28
CA GLU A 393 -24.58 -13.17 -29.21
C GLU A 393 -24.70 -12.56 -27.81
N SER A 394 -23.71 -11.79 -27.37
CA SER A 394 -23.84 -11.06 -26.10
C SER A 394 -25.01 -10.08 -26.16
N ALA A 395 -25.94 -10.19 -25.22
CA ALA A 395 -27.02 -9.23 -24.99
C ALA A 395 -26.56 -8.15 -24.00
N GLU A 396 -27.32 -7.06 -23.91
CA GLU A 396 -27.17 -6.12 -22.79
C GLU A 396 -27.45 -6.85 -21.47
N GLY A 397 -26.64 -6.56 -20.47
CA GLY A 397 -26.66 -7.27 -19.19
C GLY A 397 -26.58 -6.32 -18.01
N THR A 398 -26.15 -6.87 -16.88
CA THR A 398 -25.81 -6.11 -15.68
C THR A 398 -24.53 -5.28 -15.92
N GLY A 399 -24.22 -4.36 -15.01
CA GLY A 399 -22.94 -3.64 -15.02
C GLY A 399 -21.71 -4.51 -14.72
N ASP A 400 -21.89 -5.82 -14.58
CA ASP A 400 -20.86 -6.74 -14.11
C ASP A 400 -19.80 -7.02 -15.17
N SER A 401 -18.55 -7.01 -14.73
CA SER A 401 -17.40 -7.29 -15.59
C SER A 401 -16.40 -8.19 -14.88
N ILE A 402 -15.58 -8.88 -15.67
CA ILE A 402 -14.41 -9.61 -15.17
C ILE A 402 -13.17 -9.00 -15.80
N TRP A 403 -12.39 -8.32 -14.97
CA TRP A 403 -11.17 -7.66 -15.40
C TRP A 403 -10.07 -8.71 -15.55
N ASN A 404 -9.24 -8.59 -16.59
CA ASN A 404 -8.12 -9.51 -16.83
C ASN A 404 -7.24 -9.65 -15.59
N PHE A 405 -7.00 -8.50 -14.95
CA PHE A 405 -6.53 -8.43 -13.59
C PHE A 405 -7.00 -7.14 -12.93
N HIS A 406 -6.98 -7.17 -11.60
CA HIS A 406 -7.15 -6.01 -10.74
C HIS A 406 -6.04 -5.96 -9.70
N VAL A 407 -5.68 -4.76 -9.25
CA VAL A 407 -4.60 -4.58 -8.27
C VAL A 407 -5.07 -3.71 -7.12
N TRP A 408 -5.00 -4.25 -5.90
CA TRP A 408 -5.26 -3.52 -4.66
C TRP A 408 -4.05 -3.60 -3.72
N ASN A 409 -4.26 -3.29 -2.44
CA ASN A 409 -3.24 -3.32 -1.41
C ASN A 409 -3.67 -4.16 -0.22
N GLU A 410 -2.72 -4.79 0.44
CA GLU A 410 -2.91 -5.28 1.80
C GLU A 410 -2.15 -4.41 2.79
N GLY A 411 -2.80 -4.06 3.90
CA GLY A 411 -2.15 -3.50 5.10
C GLY A 411 -2.13 -4.52 6.23
N PHE A 412 -1.02 -4.66 6.94
CA PHE A 412 -0.88 -5.58 8.08
C PHE A 412 -1.13 -4.87 9.41
N PHE A 413 -2.21 -5.22 10.11
CA PHE A 413 -2.48 -4.71 11.45
C PHE A 413 -3.53 -5.53 12.21
N ARG A 414 -3.54 -5.33 13.53
CA ARG A 414 -4.60 -5.82 14.43
C ARG A 414 -5.91 -5.05 14.26
N ARG A 415 -7.03 -5.75 14.44
CA ARG A 415 -8.41 -5.25 14.32
C ARG A 415 -9.15 -5.32 15.65
N PRO A 416 -8.77 -4.48 16.65
CA PRO A 416 -9.47 -4.44 17.93
C PRO A 416 -10.93 -3.96 17.83
N ASP A 417 -11.32 -3.42 16.68
CA ASP A 417 -12.68 -3.03 16.32
C ASP A 417 -13.56 -4.21 15.87
N LEU A 418 -12.97 -5.39 15.58
CA LEU A 418 -13.66 -6.59 15.13
C LEU A 418 -13.61 -7.71 16.19
N PRO A 419 -14.41 -8.78 16.03
CA PRO A 419 -14.24 -9.99 16.84
C PRO A 419 -12.81 -10.56 16.75
N LYS A 420 -12.39 -11.34 17.75
CA LYS A 420 -11.09 -12.00 17.72
C LYS A 420 -10.98 -12.92 16.49
N GLY A 421 -9.81 -12.92 15.86
CA GLY A 421 -9.50 -13.80 14.72
C GLY A 421 -9.14 -13.04 13.44
N TYR A 422 -9.56 -11.78 13.29
CA TYR A 422 -9.42 -11.00 12.05
C TYR A 422 -8.19 -10.08 11.98
N ASP A 423 -7.22 -10.25 12.90
CA ASP A 423 -5.91 -9.60 12.82
C ASP A 423 -5.10 -10.12 11.62
N GLY A 424 -4.17 -9.28 11.14
CA GLY A 424 -3.21 -9.63 10.08
C GLY A 424 -3.43 -8.79 8.83
N TRP A 425 -3.29 -9.40 7.65
CA TRP A 425 -3.52 -8.74 6.37
C TRP A 425 -4.98 -8.31 6.19
N GLN A 426 -5.16 -7.10 5.68
CA GLN A 426 -6.45 -6.50 5.36
C GLN A 426 -6.40 -5.94 3.94
N ALA A 427 -7.32 -6.35 3.07
CA ALA A 427 -7.46 -5.79 1.74
C ALA A 427 -8.00 -4.35 1.81
N VAL A 428 -7.35 -3.45 1.10
CA VAL A 428 -7.66 -2.02 0.99
C VAL A 428 -7.47 -1.65 -0.47
N ASP A 429 -8.50 -1.11 -1.11
CA ASP A 429 -8.44 -0.73 -2.52
C ASP A 429 -8.76 0.75 -2.69
N ALA A 430 -7.85 1.44 -3.37
CA ALA A 430 -7.95 2.85 -3.71
C ALA A 430 -8.53 3.09 -5.10
N THR A 431 -8.72 2.03 -5.90
CA THR A 431 -9.35 2.12 -7.20
C THR A 431 -10.84 2.43 -7.01
N PRO A 432 -11.37 3.51 -7.61
CA PRO A 432 -12.78 3.85 -7.45
C PRO A 432 -13.63 2.90 -8.31
N GLN A 433 -14.22 1.90 -7.65
CA GLN A 433 -15.11 0.90 -8.25
C GLN A 433 -16.54 1.10 -7.74
N GLU A 434 -16.76 0.85 -6.45
CA GLU A 434 -18.06 0.96 -5.79
C GLU A 434 -18.02 1.92 -4.59
N GLU A 435 -19.15 2.57 -4.31
CA GLU A 435 -19.27 3.45 -3.16
C GLU A 435 -19.48 2.68 -1.86
N SER A 436 -18.63 2.94 -0.87
CA SER A 436 -18.81 2.48 0.50
C SER A 436 -19.27 3.61 1.41
N SER A 437 -20.55 3.57 1.79
CA SER A 437 -21.23 4.63 2.54
C SER A 437 -21.21 5.99 1.83
N GLY A 438 -21.41 5.99 0.52
CA GLY A 438 -21.47 7.20 -0.32
C GLY A 438 -20.11 7.85 -0.61
N VAL A 439 -19.03 7.07 -0.57
CA VAL A 439 -17.64 7.51 -0.84
C VAL A 439 -16.93 6.39 -1.59
N MET A 440 -16.19 6.71 -2.64
CA MET A 440 -15.33 5.82 -3.42
C MET A 440 -14.10 5.39 -2.61
N GLN A 441 -14.32 4.43 -1.72
CA GLN A 441 -13.32 3.87 -0.82
C GLN A 441 -13.62 2.38 -0.62
N CYS A 442 -12.60 1.55 -0.49
CA CYS A 442 -12.77 0.13 -0.19
C CYS A 442 -11.82 -0.33 0.93
N GLY A 443 -12.34 -1.16 1.83
CA GLY A 443 -11.64 -1.79 2.93
C GLY A 443 -11.48 -0.88 4.17
N PRO A 444 -10.77 -1.36 5.22
CA PRO A 444 -10.03 -2.62 5.27
C PRO A 444 -10.90 -3.87 5.50
N ALA A 445 -10.87 -4.79 4.53
CA ALA A 445 -11.52 -6.11 4.57
C ALA A 445 -10.54 -7.18 5.08
N PRO A 446 -10.83 -7.92 6.17
CA PRO A 446 -9.91 -8.95 6.66
C PRO A 446 -9.79 -10.11 5.67
N ILE A 447 -8.56 -10.50 5.30
CA ILE A 447 -8.34 -11.62 4.35
C ILE A 447 -8.95 -12.93 4.85
N LYS A 448 -8.96 -13.15 6.17
CA LYS A 448 -9.60 -14.32 6.78
C LYS A 448 -11.12 -14.33 6.60
N ALA A 449 -11.77 -13.17 6.70
CA ALA A 449 -13.21 -13.06 6.49
C ALA A 449 -13.57 -13.32 5.02
N ILE A 450 -12.75 -12.81 4.10
CA ILE A 450 -12.85 -13.10 2.66
C ILE A 450 -12.72 -14.61 2.42
N LYS A 451 -11.66 -15.24 2.93
CA LYS A 451 -11.45 -16.69 2.77
C LYS A 451 -12.61 -17.54 3.25
N ASN A 452 -13.22 -17.15 4.37
CA ASN A 452 -14.34 -17.86 4.95
C ASN A 452 -15.70 -17.44 4.36
N GLY A 453 -15.82 -16.49 3.44
CA GLY A 453 -17.13 -15.99 3.00
C GLY A 453 -17.95 -15.32 4.12
N GLU A 454 -17.28 -14.78 5.14
CA GLU A 454 -17.88 -14.05 6.27
C GLU A 454 -18.09 -12.58 5.89
N ILE A 455 -18.86 -12.33 4.83
CA ILE A 455 -18.95 -11.03 4.15
C ILE A 455 -19.53 -9.88 4.99
N TYR A 456 -20.07 -10.19 6.16
CA TYR A 456 -20.62 -9.25 7.14
C TYR A 456 -19.59 -8.77 8.19
N ILE A 457 -18.34 -9.24 8.10
CA ILE A 457 -17.24 -8.82 8.99
C ILE A 457 -16.38 -7.77 8.28
N GLY A 458 -16.04 -6.69 8.99
CA GLY A 458 -15.15 -5.66 8.45
C GLY A 458 -15.85 -4.64 7.56
N SER A 459 -15.12 -4.05 6.64
CA SER A 459 -15.65 -3.11 5.66
C SER A 459 -15.47 -3.68 4.27
N ASP A 460 -16.52 -3.60 3.43
CA ASP A 460 -16.47 -3.91 2.00
C ASP A 460 -16.05 -5.36 1.68
N THR A 461 -16.20 -6.25 2.67
CA THR A 461 -15.75 -7.65 2.55
C THR A 461 -16.63 -8.45 1.60
N ASN A 462 -17.90 -8.09 1.45
CA ASN A 462 -18.78 -8.60 0.40
C ASN A 462 -18.24 -8.29 -1.01
N PHE A 463 -17.83 -7.05 -1.26
CA PHE A 463 -17.30 -6.64 -2.56
C PHE A 463 -15.99 -7.36 -2.87
N VAL A 464 -15.02 -7.33 -1.95
CA VAL A 464 -13.72 -8.02 -2.15
C VAL A 464 -13.88 -9.53 -2.25
N PHE A 465 -14.87 -10.13 -1.56
CA PHE A 465 -15.18 -11.56 -1.73
C PHE A 465 -15.62 -11.87 -3.17
N ALA A 466 -16.55 -11.08 -3.72
CA ALA A 466 -17.01 -11.26 -5.08
C ALA A 466 -15.84 -11.17 -6.07
N GLU A 467 -14.92 -10.21 -5.89
CA GLU A 467 -13.75 -10.03 -6.75
C GLU A 467 -12.91 -11.31 -6.93
N VAL A 468 -12.83 -12.16 -5.89
CA VAL A 468 -11.97 -13.36 -5.87
C VAL A 468 -12.75 -14.68 -5.96
N ASN A 469 -14.07 -14.69 -5.74
CA ASN A 469 -14.83 -15.93 -5.60
C ASN A 469 -16.19 -15.94 -6.32
N ALA A 470 -16.55 -14.91 -7.09
CA ALA A 470 -17.82 -14.94 -7.80
C ALA A 470 -17.90 -16.06 -8.85
N ASP A 471 -19.07 -16.71 -8.95
CA ASP A 471 -19.36 -17.69 -10.01
C ASP A 471 -19.65 -16.93 -11.31
N ARG A 472 -19.04 -17.31 -12.44
CA ARG A 472 -19.38 -16.71 -13.75
C ARG A 472 -20.49 -17.51 -14.41
N VAL A 473 -21.67 -16.90 -14.57
CA VAL A 473 -22.87 -17.59 -15.06
C VAL A 473 -23.29 -17.02 -16.42
N PHE A 474 -23.50 -17.89 -17.39
CA PHE A 474 -24.03 -17.52 -18.70
C PHE A 474 -25.52 -17.85 -18.76
N TRP A 475 -26.31 -16.86 -19.17
CA TRP A 475 -27.77 -16.92 -19.27
C TRP A 475 -28.21 -16.75 -20.71
N GLU A 476 -29.21 -17.50 -21.14
CA GLU A 476 -29.91 -17.26 -22.41
C GLU A 476 -31.09 -16.33 -22.19
N VAL A 477 -31.25 -15.34 -23.07
CA VAL A 477 -32.38 -14.39 -23.08
C VAL A 477 -33.12 -14.42 -24.40
N ASN A 478 -34.44 -14.19 -24.35
CA ASN A 478 -35.29 -13.99 -25.53
C ASN A 478 -35.20 -12.54 -26.06
N ASP A 479 -35.94 -12.25 -27.12
CA ASP A 479 -35.99 -10.93 -27.76
C ASP A 479 -36.57 -9.83 -26.84
N GLU A 480 -37.38 -10.21 -25.84
CA GLU A 480 -37.89 -9.32 -24.80
C GLU A 480 -36.90 -9.07 -23.64
N GLY A 481 -35.75 -9.75 -23.63
CA GLY A 481 -34.72 -9.64 -22.60
C GLY A 481 -35.00 -10.47 -21.33
N GLU A 482 -35.97 -11.40 -21.37
CA GLU A 482 -36.28 -12.31 -20.28
C GLU A 482 -35.31 -13.50 -20.28
N VAL A 483 -34.79 -13.85 -19.09
CA VAL A 483 -33.95 -15.05 -18.91
C VAL A 483 -34.78 -16.31 -19.15
N THR A 484 -34.32 -17.16 -20.05
CA THR A 484 -35.01 -18.41 -20.43
C THR A 484 -34.29 -19.67 -19.97
N LYS A 485 -32.95 -19.65 -19.88
CA LYS A 485 -32.13 -20.81 -19.48
C LYS A 485 -30.79 -20.39 -18.86
N MET A 486 -30.26 -21.25 -17.99
CA MET A 486 -28.85 -21.22 -17.59
C MET A 486 -28.02 -22.03 -18.60
N VAL A 487 -27.05 -21.40 -19.25
CA VAL A 487 -26.22 -21.99 -20.30
C VAL A 487 -24.95 -22.64 -19.73
N LYS A 488 -24.30 -21.96 -18.78
CA LYS A 488 -23.04 -22.42 -18.16
C LYS A 488 -22.88 -21.77 -16.79
N ASN A 489 -22.39 -22.50 -15.80
CA ASN A 489 -21.91 -21.96 -14.53
C ASN A 489 -20.44 -22.34 -14.33
N ASP A 490 -19.55 -21.36 -14.48
CA ASP A 490 -18.11 -21.52 -14.32
C ASP A 490 -17.65 -21.04 -12.95
N LYS A 491 -17.51 -22.00 -12.04
CA LYS A 491 -17.14 -21.80 -10.63
C LYS A 491 -15.64 -21.52 -10.41
N ARG A 492 -14.81 -21.67 -11.45
CA ARG A 492 -13.34 -21.65 -11.33
C ARG A 492 -12.68 -20.51 -12.12
N HIS A 493 -13.49 -19.65 -12.72
CA HIS A 493 -12.99 -18.61 -13.60
C HIS A 493 -12.37 -17.44 -12.83
N VAL A 494 -13.04 -17.00 -11.77
CA VAL A 494 -12.71 -15.78 -11.02
C VAL A 494 -11.65 -16.06 -9.95
N GLY A 495 -10.77 -15.09 -9.72
CA GLY A 495 -9.88 -15.13 -8.58
C GLY A 495 -8.68 -16.06 -8.75
N ARG A 496 -7.99 -15.99 -9.89
CA ARG A 496 -6.90 -16.91 -10.22
C ARG A 496 -5.54 -16.29 -9.92
N ASN A 497 -4.62 -17.13 -9.46
CA ASN A 497 -3.20 -16.78 -9.30
C ASN A 497 -3.00 -15.45 -8.56
N ILE A 498 -3.71 -15.22 -7.46
CA ILE A 498 -3.59 -13.99 -6.66
C ILE A 498 -2.13 -13.85 -6.22
N SER A 499 -1.50 -12.74 -6.59
CA SER A 499 -0.03 -12.61 -6.62
C SER A 499 0.46 -11.41 -5.86
N THR A 500 1.61 -11.55 -5.23
CA THR A 500 2.40 -10.44 -4.69
C THR A 500 3.89 -10.69 -4.90
N LYS A 501 4.72 -9.68 -4.64
CA LYS A 501 6.17 -9.83 -4.71
C LYS A 501 6.65 -10.60 -3.48
N ALA A 502 7.49 -11.61 -3.70
CA ALA A 502 8.08 -12.39 -2.61
C ALA A 502 9.03 -11.54 -1.72
N VAL A 503 9.09 -11.90 -0.45
CA VAL A 503 9.99 -11.26 0.53
C VAL A 503 11.44 -11.44 0.11
N GLY A 504 12.18 -10.32 -0.02
CA GLY A 504 13.62 -10.34 -0.32
C GLY A 504 13.99 -10.80 -1.74
N SER A 505 13.01 -10.95 -2.64
CA SER A 505 13.19 -11.48 -3.99
C SER A 505 12.31 -10.73 -5.00
N ASP A 506 12.65 -10.77 -6.30
CA ASP A 506 11.80 -10.22 -7.38
C ASP A 506 10.85 -11.25 -8.00
N GLU A 507 10.85 -12.46 -7.44
CA GLU A 507 9.97 -13.55 -7.82
C GLU A 507 8.55 -13.33 -7.30
N ARG A 508 7.62 -13.96 -8.01
CA ARG A 508 6.20 -13.98 -7.68
C ARG A 508 5.95 -14.91 -6.49
N GLU A 509 5.21 -14.42 -5.52
CA GLU A 509 4.57 -15.22 -4.48
C GLU A 509 3.08 -15.39 -4.82
N ASP A 510 2.60 -16.63 -4.85
CA ASP A 510 1.19 -16.95 -5.00
C ASP A 510 0.50 -16.98 -3.62
N VAL A 511 -0.45 -16.08 -3.42
CA VAL A 511 -1.22 -15.94 -2.17
C VAL A 511 -2.68 -16.34 -2.36
N THR A 512 -3.04 -17.04 -3.44
CA THR A 512 -4.43 -17.45 -3.74
C THR A 512 -5.08 -18.19 -2.56
N LEU A 513 -4.35 -19.13 -1.95
CA LEU A 513 -4.84 -19.91 -0.82
C LEU A 513 -4.99 -19.10 0.48
N GLN A 514 -4.56 -17.84 0.51
CA GLN A 514 -4.85 -16.92 1.61
C GLN A 514 -6.25 -16.30 1.46
N TYR A 515 -6.73 -16.11 0.23
CA TYR A 515 -8.01 -15.48 -0.10
C TYR A 515 -9.17 -16.46 -0.28
N LYS A 516 -8.88 -17.70 -0.71
CA LYS A 516 -9.90 -18.71 -0.99
C LYS A 516 -9.40 -20.12 -0.73
N PHE A 517 -10.33 -21.05 -0.52
CA PHE A 517 -10.00 -22.47 -0.43
C PHE A 517 -9.68 -23.04 -1.82
N ALA A 518 -9.13 -24.25 -1.87
CA ALA A 518 -8.76 -24.88 -3.13
C ALA A 518 -10.01 -25.17 -3.98
N GLU A 519 -9.93 -24.86 -5.27
CA GLU A 519 -11.05 -25.04 -6.21
C GLU A 519 -11.56 -26.49 -6.21
N GLY A 520 -12.88 -26.67 -6.02
CA GLY A 520 -13.51 -27.99 -5.96
C GLY A 520 -13.38 -28.71 -4.62
N SER A 521 -12.86 -28.06 -3.58
CA SER A 521 -12.95 -28.54 -2.20
C SER A 521 -14.33 -28.27 -1.58
N GLU A 522 -14.71 -29.04 -0.58
CA GLU A 522 -15.96 -28.81 0.16
C GLU A 522 -15.92 -27.46 0.88
N GLU A 523 -14.77 -27.07 1.41
CA GLU A 523 -14.57 -25.81 2.12
C GLU A 523 -14.76 -24.59 1.22
N GLU A 524 -14.33 -24.67 -0.04
CA GLU A 524 -14.59 -23.63 -1.06
C GLU A 524 -16.09 -23.44 -1.25
N ARG A 525 -16.82 -24.54 -1.44
CA ARG A 525 -18.26 -24.49 -1.65
C ARG A 525 -19.01 -23.94 -0.44
N VAL A 526 -18.65 -24.39 0.77
CA VAL A 526 -19.22 -23.90 2.02
C VAL A 526 -18.95 -22.41 2.23
N ALA A 527 -17.76 -21.91 1.88
CA ALA A 527 -17.43 -20.50 1.97
C ALA A 527 -18.27 -19.65 0.99
N PHE A 528 -18.40 -20.09 -0.26
CA PHE A 528 -19.28 -19.43 -1.22
C PHE A 528 -20.73 -19.43 -0.75
N GLU A 529 -21.27 -20.57 -0.34
CA GLU A 529 -22.67 -20.66 0.08
C GLU A 529 -22.97 -19.78 1.28
N ARG A 530 -22.01 -19.66 2.20
CA ARG A 530 -22.09 -18.71 3.32
C ARG A 530 -22.19 -17.26 2.83
N ALA A 531 -21.34 -16.86 1.88
CA ALA A 531 -21.36 -15.52 1.30
C ALA A 531 -22.67 -15.29 0.52
N TYR A 532 -23.03 -16.20 -0.39
CA TYR A 532 -24.24 -16.14 -1.21
C TYR A 532 -25.52 -16.07 -0.37
N ALA A 533 -25.59 -16.78 0.76
CA ALA A 533 -26.72 -16.71 1.69
C ALA A 533 -26.89 -15.33 2.36
N HIS A 534 -25.83 -14.53 2.42
CA HIS A 534 -25.83 -13.17 2.97
C HIS A 534 -25.78 -12.08 1.87
N GLY A 535 -25.63 -12.47 0.60
CA GLY A 535 -25.65 -11.59 -0.56
C GLY A 535 -27.06 -11.27 -1.04
N ARG A 536 -27.16 -10.44 -2.08
CA ARG A 536 -28.43 -10.21 -2.79
C ARG A 536 -28.69 -11.37 -3.75
N LYS A 537 -29.95 -11.73 -3.97
CA LYS A 537 -30.31 -12.78 -4.93
C LYS A 537 -31.04 -12.20 -6.11
N ALA A 538 -30.58 -12.52 -7.32
CA ALA A 538 -31.30 -12.20 -8.53
C ALA A 538 -32.57 -13.08 -8.65
N PRO A 539 -33.72 -12.54 -9.11
CA PRO A 539 -35.00 -13.26 -9.11
C PRO A 539 -35.07 -14.50 -10.02
N TYR A 540 -34.13 -14.65 -10.95
CA TYR A 540 -34.09 -15.75 -11.91
C TYR A 540 -33.17 -16.91 -11.49
N HIS A 541 -32.28 -16.72 -10.51
CA HIS A 541 -31.34 -17.76 -10.08
C HIS A 541 -32.04 -19.03 -9.57
N ASP A 542 -33.12 -18.87 -8.80
CA ASP A 542 -33.87 -20.01 -8.25
C ASP A 542 -34.80 -20.69 -9.27
N LYS A 543 -35.02 -20.09 -10.45
CA LYS A 543 -35.96 -20.58 -11.47
C LYS A 543 -35.36 -21.58 -12.43
N PHE A 544 -34.05 -21.50 -12.66
CA PHE A 544 -33.37 -22.26 -13.69
C PHE A 544 -32.20 -23.03 -13.09
N VAL A 545 -32.16 -24.33 -13.37
CA VAL A 545 -31.03 -25.20 -13.01
C VAL A 545 -30.24 -25.47 -14.27
N LEU A 546 -28.92 -25.56 -14.16
CA LEU A 546 -28.06 -25.97 -15.28
C LEU A 546 -28.51 -27.36 -15.75
N GLU A 547 -29.02 -27.42 -16.98
CA GLU A 547 -29.30 -28.70 -17.63
C GLU A 547 -27.98 -29.42 -17.89
N ASP A 548 -27.98 -30.76 -17.84
CA ASP A 548 -26.81 -31.61 -18.10
C ASP A 548 -25.96 -31.05 -19.26
N GLU A 549 -24.66 -30.83 -19.02
CA GLU A 549 -23.70 -30.01 -19.80
C GLU A 549 -23.57 -30.44 -21.27
N GLY A 550 -24.31 -31.45 -21.70
CA GLY A 550 -24.32 -31.92 -23.07
C GLY A 550 -22.98 -32.54 -23.42
N ASN A 551 -22.68 -32.63 -24.71
CA ASN A 551 -21.46 -33.28 -25.19
C ASN A 551 -20.69 -32.41 -26.19
N ILE A 552 -20.95 -31.11 -26.25
CA ILE A 552 -20.14 -30.21 -27.07
C ILE A 552 -19.05 -29.61 -26.19
N LYS A 553 -17.80 -29.77 -26.60
CA LYS A 553 -16.65 -29.11 -25.98
C LYS A 553 -16.11 -28.06 -26.95
N ILE A 554 -15.87 -26.85 -26.45
CA ILE A 554 -15.24 -25.76 -27.20
C ILE A 554 -13.84 -25.58 -26.63
N ASP A 555 -12.84 -25.48 -27.50
CA ASP A 555 -11.44 -25.30 -27.13
C ASP A 555 -10.82 -24.20 -28.01
N ILE A 556 -10.39 -23.10 -27.38
CA ILE A 556 -9.92 -21.89 -28.05
C ILE A 556 -8.46 -21.66 -27.65
N ASN A 557 -7.55 -21.65 -28.63
CA ASN A 557 -6.12 -21.49 -28.36
C ASN A 557 -5.43 -20.58 -29.37
N PRO A 558 -4.43 -19.78 -28.94
CA PRO A 558 -3.48 -19.18 -29.87
C PRO A 558 -2.63 -20.28 -30.52
N VAL A 559 -2.22 -20.06 -31.77
CA VAL A 559 -1.30 -20.93 -32.50
C VAL A 559 0.10 -20.32 -32.45
N GLY A 560 0.95 -20.90 -31.59
CA GLY A 560 2.31 -20.39 -31.33
C GLY A 560 2.34 -19.18 -30.39
N ASP A 561 3.49 -18.51 -30.34
CA ASP A 561 3.67 -17.30 -29.54
C ASP A 561 2.96 -16.09 -30.15
N VAL A 562 2.33 -15.31 -29.29
CA VAL A 562 1.58 -14.10 -29.64
C VAL A 562 2.32 -12.88 -29.14
N ILE A 563 3.21 -12.36 -29.98
CA ILE A 563 4.05 -11.18 -29.69
C ILE A 563 3.54 -9.99 -30.50
N ASN A 564 3.41 -8.84 -29.84
CA ASN A 564 3.00 -7.59 -30.46
C ASN A 564 4.00 -7.19 -31.55
N GLY A 565 3.50 -6.87 -32.74
CA GLY A 565 4.30 -6.64 -33.95
C GLY A 565 4.36 -7.84 -34.91
N SER A 566 3.95 -9.03 -34.47
CA SER A 566 3.91 -10.26 -35.29
C SER A 566 2.51 -10.59 -35.80
N ASP A 567 2.38 -11.58 -36.69
CA ASP A 567 1.08 -12.11 -37.07
C ASP A 567 0.51 -12.97 -35.93
N VAL A 568 -0.79 -12.84 -35.65
CA VAL A 568 -1.51 -13.62 -34.62
C VAL A 568 -2.38 -14.66 -35.30
N SER A 569 -2.28 -15.92 -34.87
CA SER A 569 -3.13 -17.01 -35.35
C SER A 569 -3.89 -17.65 -34.18
N ILE A 570 -5.17 -17.96 -34.39
CA ILE A 570 -6.10 -18.47 -33.38
C ILE A 570 -6.80 -19.71 -33.94
N SER A 571 -6.89 -20.77 -33.15
CA SER A 571 -7.64 -21.99 -33.49
C SER A 571 -8.83 -22.13 -32.54
N VAL A 572 -10.00 -22.37 -33.11
CA VAL A 572 -11.23 -22.71 -32.40
C VAL A 572 -11.62 -24.12 -32.80
N LYS A 573 -11.68 -25.02 -31.82
CA LYS A 573 -12.04 -26.41 -31.99
C LYS A 573 -13.37 -26.68 -31.28
N VAL A 574 -14.31 -27.28 -32.00
CA VAL A 574 -15.59 -27.75 -31.46
C VAL A 574 -15.64 -29.26 -31.58
N THR A 575 -15.65 -29.95 -30.44
CA THR A 575 -15.69 -31.42 -30.38
C THR A 575 -17.09 -31.89 -30.01
N ASN A 576 -17.64 -32.82 -30.78
CA ASN A 576 -18.84 -33.56 -30.41
C ASN A 576 -18.44 -34.83 -29.66
N ALA A 577 -18.49 -34.80 -28.33
CA ALA A 577 -18.17 -35.93 -27.46
C ALA A 577 -19.25 -37.02 -27.43
N LYS A 578 -20.39 -36.84 -28.10
CA LYS A 578 -21.43 -37.88 -28.21
C LYS A 578 -21.03 -38.95 -29.22
N GLY A 579 -21.63 -40.13 -29.05
CA GLY A 579 -21.62 -41.21 -30.05
C GLY A 579 -22.58 -41.00 -31.23
N VAL A 580 -23.14 -39.80 -31.43
CA VAL A 580 -24.11 -39.49 -32.51
C VAL A 580 -23.74 -38.16 -33.17
N ASP A 581 -23.81 -38.11 -34.50
CA ASP A 581 -23.66 -36.89 -35.30
C ASP A 581 -24.68 -35.82 -34.90
N CYS A 582 -24.31 -34.55 -35.04
CA CYS A 582 -25.24 -33.44 -34.87
C CYS A 582 -25.00 -32.31 -35.87
N ASP A 583 -26.06 -31.59 -36.23
CA ASP A 583 -25.98 -30.31 -36.92
C ASP A 583 -25.89 -29.17 -35.89
N ALA A 584 -24.81 -28.41 -35.94
CA ALA A 584 -24.55 -27.33 -35.01
C ALA A 584 -24.33 -26.00 -35.74
N THR A 585 -24.95 -24.93 -35.25
CA THR A 585 -24.62 -23.56 -35.66
C THR A 585 -23.52 -23.03 -34.76
N ILE A 586 -22.35 -22.79 -35.32
CA ILE A 586 -21.18 -22.26 -34.62
C ILE A 586 -21.06 -20.78 -34.96
N THR A 587 -20.99 -19.93 -33.92
CA THR A 587 -20.72 -18.50 -34.04
C THR A 587 -19.45 -18.17 -33.26
N THR A 588 -18.46 -17.59 -33.93
CA THR A 588 -17.20 -17.13 -33.31
C THR A 588 -17.04 -15.64 -33.55
N VAL A 589 -16.76 -14.90 -32.48
CA VAL A 589 -16.57 -13.45 -32.51
C VAL A 589 -15.26 -13.07 -31.82
N ILE A 590 -14.43 -12.29 -32.50
CA ILE A 590 -13.07 -11.94 -32.10
C ILE A 590 -12.91 -10.43 -32.05
N HIS A 591 -12.51 -9.89 -30.90
CA HIS A 591 -12.34 -8.46 -30.66
C HIS A 591 -11.05 -8.13 -29.92
N THR A 592 -10.54 -6.90 -30.11
CA THR A 592 -9.64 -6.29 -29.12
C THR A 592 -10.47 -5.70 -27.97
N MET A 593 -9.92 -5.75 -26.75
CA MET A 593 -10.65 -5.41 -25.52
C MET A 593 -9.98 -4.28 -24.73
N LEU A 594 -10.77 -3.48 -24.02
CA LEU A 594 -10.32 -2.69 -22.87
C LEU A 594 -10.28 -3.59 -21.61
N ASN A 595 -9.65 -3.14 -20.52
CA ASN A 595 -9.50 -3.96 -19.31
C ASN A 595 -10.84 -4.29 -18.62
N ASN A 596 -11.83 -3.40 -18.74
CA ASN A 596 -13.18 -3.52 -18.17
C ASN A 596 -14.14 -4.36 -19.05
N GLU A 597 -13.60 -5.22 -19.93
CA GLU A 597 -14.37 -6.01 -20.91
C GLU A 597 -15.14 -5.23 -21.98
N GLU A 598 -14.90 -3.92 -22.12
CA GLU A 598 -15.48 -3.15 -23.22
C GLU A 598 -14.80 -3.49 -24.55
N ARG A 599 -15.61 -3.69 -25.61
CA ARG A 599 -15.12 -4.02 -26.95
C ARG A 599 -14.52 -2.77 -27.61
N LYS A 600 -13.24 -2.85 -28.00
CA LYS A 600 -12.56 -1.75 -28.69
C LYS A 600 -12.68 -1.87 -30.22
N ARG A 601 -12.43 -3.06 -30.79
CA ARG A 601 -12.50 -3.28 -32.24
C ARG A 601 -12.89 -4.73 -32.58
N LEU A 602 -13.86 -4.89 -33.47
CA LEU A 602 -14.16 -6.19 -34.10
C LEU A 602 -13.07 -6.55 -35.11
N LEU A 603 -12.44 -7.70 -34.92
CA LEU A 603 -11.47 -8.28 -35.84
C LEU A 603 -12.13 -9.28 -36.80
N LYS A 604 -12.98 -10.17 -36.27
CA LYS A 604 -13.69 -11.17 -37.08
C LYS A 604 -15.00 -11.59 -36.43
N ARG A 605 -15.99 -11.83 -37.29
CA ARG A 605 -17.22 -12.56 -36.98
C ARG A 605 -17.36 -13.70 -37.99
N SER A 606 -17.55 -14.92 -37.50
CA SER A 606 -17.81 -16.14 -38.26
C SER A 606 -19.10 -16.76 -37.75
N ARG A 607 -20.01 -17.15 -38.63
CA ARG A 607 -21.24 -17.89 -38.29
C ARG A 607 -21.55 -18.89 -39.38
N GLY A 608 -21.80 -20.14 -39.02
CA GLY A 608 -22.14 -21.19 -39.99
C GLY A 608 -22.74 -22.42 -39.33
N THR A 609 -23.65 -23.10 -40.04
CA THR A 609 -24.10 -24.44 -39.66
C THR A 609 -23.13 -25.47 -40.21
N ARG A 610 -22.68 -26.39 -39.36
CA ARG A 610 -21.80 -27.51 -39.71
C ARG A 610 -22.33 -28.81 -39.12
N LYS A 611 -22.10 -29.91 -39.84
CA LYS A 611 -22.36 -31.26 -39.33
C LYS A 611 -21.10 -31.73 -38.60
N ILE A 612 -21.21 -32.00 -37.29
CA ILE A 612 -20.11 -32.50 -36.46
C ILE A 612 -20.35 -33.97 -36.17
N ALA A 613 -19.52 -34.83 -36.76
CA ALA A 613 -19.64 -36.27 -36.59
C ALA A 613 -19.32 -36.69 -35.14
N ALA A 614 -19.89 -37.82 -34.73
CA ALA A 614 -19.65 -38.41 -33.41
C ALA A 614 -18.15 -38.58 -33.10
N GLY A 615 -17.69 -38.06 -31.96
CA GLY A 615 -16.29 -38.12 -31.54
C GLY A 615 -15.31 -37.37 -32.45
N LYS A 616 -15.78 -36.48 -33.33
CA LYS A 616 -14.94 -35.68 -34.23
C LYS A 616 -14.93 -34.22 -33.83
N ASP A 617 -13.90 -33.55 -34.34
CA ASP A 617 -13.64 -32.13 -34.16
C ASP A 617 -14.00 -31.37 -35.45
N ASP A 618 -14.66 -30.23 -35.31
CA ASP A 618 -14.66 -29.16 -36.30
C ASP A 618 -13.65 -28.10 -35.87
N VAL A 619 -12.79 -27.64 -36.78
CA VAL A 619 -11.69 -26.72 -36.47
C VAL A 619 -11.73 -25.52 -37.41
N GLU A 620 -11.89 -24.32 -36.84
CA GLU A 620 -11.73 -23.04 -37.54
C GLU A 620 -10.42 -22.37 -37.12
N SER A 621 -9.69 -21.82 -38.11
CA SER A 621 -8.46 -21.09 -37.88
C SER A 621 -8.58 -19.66 -38.40
N PHE A 622 -8.17 -18.69 -37.57
CA PHE A 622 -8.18 -17.26 -37.87
C PHE A 622 -6.76 -16.72 -37.84
N LYS A 623 -6.38 -15.92 -38.84
CA LYS A 623 -5.06 -15.27 -38.91
C LYS A 623 -5.23 -13.77 -39.09
N PHE A 624 -4.49 -13.00 -38.30
CA PHE A 624 -4.48 -11.54 -38.29
C PHE A 624 -3.05 -11.04 -38.41
N GLY A 625 -2.77 -10.14 -39.35
CA GLY A 625 -1.50 -9.42 -39.41
C GLY A 625 -1.44 -8.30 -38.37
N PHE A 626 -0.25 -7.79 -38.05
CA PHE A 626 -0.09 -6.67 -37.12
C PHE A 626 -0.94 -5.44 -37.49
N GLY A 627 -1.11 -5.15 -38.77
CA GLY A 627 -1.96 -4.05 -39.24
C GLY A 627 -3.45 -4.20 -38.90
N ASP A 628 -3.93 -5.43 -38.68
CA ASP A 628 -5.34 -5.71 -38.37
C ASP A 628 -5.68 -5.40 -36.91
N TYR A 629 -4.73 -5.63 -35.99
CA TYR A 629 -4.97 -5.55 -34.54
C TYR A 629 -4.10 -4.51 -33.81
N GLY A 630 -2.87 -4.23 -34.26
CA GLY A 630 -1.83 -3.54 -33.48
C GLY A 630 -2.26 -2.19 -32.92
N ARG A 631 -2.70 -1.27 -33.79
CA ARG A 631 -3.22 0.05 -33.40
C ARG A 631 -4.55 0.01 -32.63
N HIS A 632 -5.19 -1.17 -32.59
CA HIS A 632 -6.48 -1.40 -31.96
C HIS A 632 -6.35 -2.13 -30.62
N LEU A 633 -5.14 -2.52 -30.21
CA LEU A 633 -4.88 -2.99 -28.86
C LEU A 633 -5.09 -1.86 -27.85
N SER A 634 -5.55 -2.23 -26.66
CA SER A 634 -5.58 -1.35 -25.49
C SER A 634 -4.27 -1.42 -24.73
N ASP A 635 -4.17 -0.71 -23.61
CA ASP A 635 -3.00 -0.72 -22.74
C ASP A 635 -2.64 -2.13 -22.22
N GLU A 636 -3.62 -3.04 -22.19
CA GLU A 636 -3.45 -4.42 -21.71
C GLU A 636 -3.18 -5.44 -22.82
N ASN A 637 -3.17 -5.03 -24.09
CA ASN A 637 -2.81 -5.90 -25.22
C ASN A 637 -3.62 -7.23 -25.29
N VAL A 638 -4.94 -7.19 -25.07
CA VAL A 638 -5.80 -8.40 -25.06
C VAL A 638 -6.68 -8.53 -26.30
N ILE A 639 -6.74 -9.74 -26.86
CA ILE A 639 -7.72 -10.16 -27.88
C ILE A 639 -8.63 -11.22 -27.27
N ARG A 640 -9.94 -10.97 -27.29
CA ARG A 640 -10.96 -11.87 -26.77
C ARG A 640 -11.64 -12.64 -27.90
N VAL A 641 -11.82 -13.93 -27.67
CA VAL A 641 -12.52 -14.84 -28.56
C VAL A 641 -13.69 -15.42 -27.80
N THR A 642 -14.90 -15.24 -28.33
CA THR A 642 -16.12 -15.86 -27.81
C THR A 642 -16.69 -16.78 -28.88
N THR A 643 -16.93 -18.03 -28.52
CA THR A 643 -17.55 -19.01 -29.40
C THR A 643 -18.81 -19.57 -28.76
N THR A 644 -19.91 -19.53 -29.50
CA THR A 644 -21.18 -20.16 -29.14
C THR A 644 -21.55 -21.25 -30.14
N VAL A 645 -22.15 -22.33 -29.64
CA VAL A 645 -22.57 -23.48 -30.45
C VAL A 645 -24.01 -23.81 -30.12
N ARG A 646 -24.89 -23.80 -31.11
CA ARG A 646 -26.30 -24.22 -30.97
C ARG A 646 -26.55 -25.53 -31.71
N VAL A 647 -26.84 -26.58 -30.97
CA VAL A 647 -27.17 -27.90 -31.52
C VAL A 647 -28.62 -27.92 -31.95
N LYS A 648 -28.89 -28.17 -33.24
CA LYS A 648 -30.23 -28.05 -33.82
C LYS A 648 -31.22 -29.06 -33.26
N GLU A 649 -30.78 -30.28 -33.01
CA GLU A 649 -31.62 -31.40 -32.59
C GLU A 649 -32.14 -31.24 -31.16
N THR A 650 -31.36 -30.60 -30.28
CA THR A 650 -31.70 -30.42 -28.87
C THR A 650 -32.06 -28.97 -28.52
N ASN A 651 -31.83 -28.03 -29.43
CA ASN A 651 -31.89 -26.58 -29.18
C ASN A 651 -31.07 -26.16 -27.93
N LYS A 652 -29.95 -26.84 -27.68
CA LYS A 652 -29.05 -26.52 -26.55
C LYS A 652 -27.97 -25.56 -27.04
N LEU A 653 -27.69 -24.55 -26.22
CA LEU A 653 -26.62 -23.58 -26.43
C LEU A 653 -25.41 -23.95 -25.57
N TYR A 654 -24.23 -23.79 -26.14
CA TYR A 654 -22.95 -23.94 -25.45
C TYR A 654 -22.14 -22.67 -25.70
N VAL A 655 -21.32 -22.28 -24.73
CA VAL A 655 -20.48 -21.08 -24.81
C VAL A 655 -19.12 -21.31 -24.19
N ASP A 656 -18.10 -20.79 -24.85
CA ASP A 656 -16.81 -20.57 -24.21
C ASP A 656 -16.15 -19.27 -24.66
N GLN A 657 -15.28 -18.77 -23.80
CA GLN A 657 -14.60 -17.48 -23.99
C GLN A 657 -13.15 -17.58 -23.52
N TYR A 658 -12.25 -17.06 -24.34
CA TYR A 658 -10.82 -17.06 -24.06
C TYR A 658 -10.18 -15.71 -24.40
N ASP A 659 -9.36 -15.22 -23.47
CA ASP A 659 -8.61 -13.97 -23.61
C ASP A 659 -7.14 -14.27 -23.90
N ILE A 660 -6.69 -13.85 -25.08
CA ILE A 660 -5.33 -14.01 -25.57
C ILE A 660 -4.52 -12.77 -25.20
N GLN A 661 -3.51 -12.94 -24.34
CA GLN A 661 -2.53 -11.91 -24.04
C GLN A 661 -1.53 -11.77 -25.19
N ILE A 662 -1.47 -10.60 -25.82
CA ILE A 662 -0.41 -10.26 -26.77
C ILE A 662 0.78 -9.70 -25.96
N GLU A 663 1.94 -10.33 -26.09
CA GLU A 663 3.13 -9.94 -25.34
C GLU A 663 3.86 -8.75 -25.95
N SER A 664 4.42 -7.90 -25.09
CA SER A 664 5.37 -6.89 -25.55
C SER A 664 6.68 -7.56 -26.01
N PRO A 665 7.26 -7.13 -27.15
CA PRO A 665 8.54 -7.63 -27.62
C PRO A 665 9.68 -7.25 -26.65
N GLN A 666 10.62 -8.18 -26.46
CA GLN A 666 11.85 -7.92 -25.71
C GLN A 666 12.89 -7.28 -26.64
N CYS A 667 12.78 -5.97 -26.84
CA CYS A 667 13.64 -5.24 -27.77
C CYS A 667 14.41 -4.07 -27.16
N LEU A 668 14.21 -3.75 -25.87
CA LEU A 668 14.85 -2.64 -25.17
C LEU A 668 15.94 -3.14 -24.20
N GLU A 669 17.10 -2.51 -24.26
CA GLU A 669 18.25 -2.74 -23.38
C GLU A 669 18.66 -1.43 -22.69
N LEU A 670 18.98 -1.52 -21.39
CA LEU A 670 19.51 -0.40 -20.61
C LEU A 670 21.00 -0.65 -20.31
N ILE A 671 21.84 0.26 -20.80
CA ILE A 671 23.30 0.16 -20.75
C ILE A 671 23.81 1.19 -19.72
N CYS A 672 24.32 0.69 -18.59
CA CYS A 672 25.00 1.48 -17.56
C CYS A 672 26.04 0.63 -16.82
N ALA A 673 26.86 1.25 -15.96
CA ALA A 673 27.77 0.52 -15.09
C ALA A 673 27.01 -0.26 -13.99
N ASP A 674 27.60 -1.36 -13.50
CA ASP A 674 27.02 -2.15 -12.39
C ASP A 674 27.19 -1.45 -11.04
N GLU A 675 28.16 -0.54 -10.94
CA GLU A 675 28.41 0.31 -9.78
C GLU A 675 28.41 1.78 -10.18
N LEU A 676 27.59 2.57 -9.49
CA LEU A 676 27.49 4.02 -9.64
C LEU A 676 28.06 4.72 -8.41
N LYS A 677 28.47 5.99 -8.55
CA LYS A 677 29.00 6.79 -7.44
C LYS A 677 28.06 7.90 -7.00
N VAL A 678 27.95 8.07 -5.69
CA VAL A 678 27.15 9.14 -5.06
C VAL A 678 27.73 10.50 -5.44
N ARG A 679 26.86 11.43 -5.84
CA ARG A 679 27.16 12.82 -6.20
C ARG A 679 28.07 13.00 -7.42
N GLU A 680 28.35 11.95 -8.18
CA GLU A 680 29.06 12.01 -9.46
C GLU A 680 28.09 11.82 -10.64
N TYR A 681 28.41 12.40 -11.79
CA TYR A 681 27.65 12.16 -13.03
C TYR A 681 28.02 10.81 -13.62
N GLN A 682 27.02 10.01 -13.97
CA GLN A 682 27.15 8.65 -14.49
C GLN A 682 26.40 8.52 -15.81
N PRO A 683 27.02 7.99 -16.89
CA PRO A 683 26.38 7.87 -18.19
C PRO A 683 25.46 6.64 -18.25
N ILE A 684 24.27 6.82 -18.81
CA ILE A 684 23.30 5.75 -19.12
C ILE A 684 22.90 5.87 -20.58
N ARG A 685 22.79 4.74 -21.28
CA ARG A 685 22.27 4.67 -22.66
C ARG A 685 21.13 3.66 -22.76
N PHE A 686 20.26 3.89 -23.72
CA PHE A 686 19.26 2.94 -24.17
C PHE A 686 19.66 2.37 -25.53
N LYS A 687 19.35 1.10 -25.76
CA LYS A 687 19.48 0.46 -27.07
C LYS A 687 18.19 -0.27 -27.39
N ILE A 688 17.65 -0.03 -28.57
CA ILE A 688 16.43 -0.67 -29.05
C ILE A 688 16.59 -1.16 -30.48
N THR A 689 16.06 -2.34 -30.78
CA THR A 689 15.94 -2.85 -32.16
C THR A 689 14.47 -2.86 -32.55
N ASN A 690 14.09 -2.21 -33.65
CA ASN A 690 12.68 -2.15 -34.08
C ASN A 690 12.16 -3.57 -34.43
N PRO A 691 11.21 -4.12 -33.64
CA PRO A 691 10.67 -5.45 -33.87
C PRO A 691 9.50 -5.45 -34.87
N LEU A 692 9.01 -4.27 -35.26
CA LEU A 692 7.83 -4.10 -36.10
C LEU A 692 8.20 -4.15 -37.59
N LYS A 693 7.20 -4.50 -38.41
CA LYS A 693 7.27 -4.41 -39.89
C LYS A 693 7.06 -2.96 -40.40
N VAL A 694 6.95 -1.99 -39.51
CA VAL A 694 6.72 -0.55 -39.79
C VAL A 694 7.72 0.30 -39.00
N ALA A 695 8.00 1.52 -39.45
CA ALA A 695 8.87 2.44 -38.73
C ALA A 695 8.24 2.85 -37.38
N MET A 696 9.07 2.96 -36.33
CA MET A 696 8.66 3.50 -35.03
C MET A 696 8.83 5.01 -35.03
N THR A 697 7.74 5.76 -34.83
CA THR A 697 7.71 7.22 -34.92
C THR A 697 7.44 7.87 -33.56
N SER A 698 7.96 9.10 -33.37
CA SER A 698 7.85 9.85 -32.11
C SER A 698 8.31 9.03 -30.88
N ALA A 699 9.41 8.31 -31.04
CA ALA A 699 9.94 7.44 -30.00
C ALA A 699 10.54 8.24 -28.84
N VAL A 700 10.28 7.81 -27.61
CA VAL A 700 10.74 8.46 -26.38
C VAL A 700 11.28 7.41 -25.41
N PHE A 701 12.50 7.61 -24.91
CA PHE A 701 13.03 6.88 -23.77
C PHE A 701 12.77 7.64 -22.47
N SER A 702 12.42 6.94 -21.41
CA SER A 702 12.27 7.52 -20.06
C SER A 702 13.03 6.73 -19.01
N LEU A 703 13.60 7.43 -18.03
CA LEU A 703 14.45 6.86 -16.98
C LEU A 703 13.94 7.20 -15.58
N GLN A 704 13.84 6.18 -14.73
CA GLN A 704 13.53 6.32 -13.30
C GLN A 704 14.45 5.46 -12.44
N GLY A 705 14.70 5.89 -11.19
CA GLY A 705 15.48 5.13 -10.22
C GLY A 705 15.45 5.77 -8.84
N SER A 706 15.35 4.95 -7.80
CA SER A 706 15.33 5.40 -6.40
C SER A 706 16.69 5.98 -5.99
N GLY A 707 16.72 7.17 -5.38
CA GLY A 707 17.98 7.83 -5.02
C GLY A 707 18.85 8.28 -6.21
N ILE A 708 18.30 8.26 -7.43
CA ILE A 708 18.94 8.69 -8.69
C ILE A 708 18.10 9.84 -9.26
N SER A 709 18.72 10.81 -9.93
CA SER A 709 17.98 11.91 -10.57
C SER A 709 16.88 11.36 -11.50
N SER A 710 15.63 11.37 -11.05
CA SER A 710 14.49 10.73 -11.72
C SER A 710 13.83 11.66 -12.76
N GLY A 711 13.25 11.09 -13.82
CA GLY A 711 12.38 11.84 -14.74
C GLY A 711 13.13 12.48 -15.91
N LYS A 712 14.29 11.94 -16.30
CA LYS A 712 14.92 12.29 -17.57
C LYS A 712 14.26 11.50 -18.70
N SER A 713 13.86 12.19 -19.76
CA SER A 713 13.42 11.59 -21.00
C SER A 713 14.32 12.02 -22.16
N PHE A 714 14.31 11.23 -23.23
CA PHE A 714 15.01 11.53 -24.48
C PHE A 714 14.09 11.20 -25.66
N GLU A 715 13.79 12.20 -26.48
CA GLU A 715 13.03 12.03 -27.71
C GLU A 715 13.99 11.64 -28.85
N VAL A 716 13.67 10.57 -29.56
CA VAL A 716 14.45 10.10 -30.71
C VAL A 716 14.22 11.04 -31.89
N PRO A 717 15.28 11.63 -32.48
CA PRO A 717 15.11 12.68 -33.50
C PRO A 717 14.49 12.22 -34.83
N SER A 718 14.62 10.94 -35.18
CA SER A 718 14.14 10.36 -36.43
C SER A 718 13.41 9.05 -36.19
N PRO A 719 12.51 8.63 -37.11
CA PRO A 719 11.93 7.30 -37.06
C PRO A 719 12.99 6.21 -37.01
N ILE A 720 12.69 5.12 -36.30
CA ILE A 720 13.54 3.91 -36.26
C ILE A 720 12.94 2.91 -37.26
N GLU A 721 13.63 2.63 -38.35
CA GLU A 721 13.14 1.80 -39.46
C GLU A 721 13.02 0.30 -39.08
N PRO A 722 12.22 -0.50 -39.80
CA PRO A 722 12.08 -1.93 -39.53
C PRO A 722 13.43 -2.67 -39.45
N GLY A 723 13.69 -3.35 -38.33
CA GLY A 723 14.95 -4.05 -38.07
C GLY A 723 16.15 -3.15 -37.73
N GLU A 724 16.01 -1.82 -37.76
CA GLU A 724 17.05 -0.89 -37.34
C GLU A 724 17.31 -0.98 -35.84
N THR A 725 18.57 -0.85 -35.44
CA THR A 725 18.95 -0.71 -34.03
C THR A 725 19.39 0.71 -33.73
N TYR A 726 18.69 1.37 -32.83
CA TYR A 726 19.02 2.71 -32.34
C TYR A 726 19.67 2.64 -30.96
N THR A 727 20.71 3.43 -30.73
CA THR A 727 21.33 3.63 -29.41
C THR A 727 21.27 5.10 -29.06
N SER A 728 20.73 5.42 -27.88
CA SER A 728 20.60 6.80 -27.43
C SER A 728 21.97 7.45 -27.14
N PRO A 729 22.05 8.79 -27.17
CA PRO A 729 23.14 9.52 -26.54
C PRO A 729 23.25 9.19 -25.05
N GLU A 730 24.38 9.58 -24.43
CA GLU A 730 24.57 9.46 -22.99
C GLU A 730 23.59 10.37 -22.24
N MET A 731 22.76 9.74 -21.41
CA MET A 731 21.92 10.42 -20.43
C MET A 731 22.65 10.39 -19.10
N GLU A 732 23.15 11.55 -18.65
CA GLU A 732 23.83 11.63 -17.36
C GLU A 732 22.84 11.52 -16.20
N VAL A 733 23.15 10.73 -15.18
CA VAL A 733 22.43 10.75 -13.91
C VAL A 733 23.36 11.05 -12.75
N ARG A 734 22.82 11.63 -11.68
CA ARG A 734 23.58 11.91 -10.47
C ARG A 734 22.89 11.24 -9.26
N PRO A 735 23.35 10.05 -8.85
CA PRO A 735 22.87 9.41 -7.63
C PRO A 735 23.14 10.30 -6.41
N TYR A 736 22.20 10.39 -5.47
CA TYR A 736 22.34 11.19 -4.25
C TYR A 736 22.21 10.38 -2.97
N ARG A 737 21.90 9.09 -3.07
CA ARG A 737 21.77 8.15 -1.95
C ARG A 737 22.53 6.87 -2.27
N SER A 738 23.36 6.41 -1.34
CA SER A 738 24.03 5.12 -1.45
C SER A 738 23.03 3.98 -1.29
N SER A 739 23.29 2.87 -1.97
CA SER A 739 22.51 1.65 -1.84
C SER A 739 23.34 0.44 -2.27
N ARG A 740 23.23 -0.68 -1.54
CA ARG A 740 23.83 -1.95 -1.96
C ARG A 740 23.22 -2.49 -3.24
N ALA A 741 21.95 -2.17 -3.50
CA ALA A 741 21.26 -2.48 -4.73
C ALA A 741 20.13 -1.46 -4.93
N THR A 742 20.10 -0.80 -6.09
CA THR A 742 18.96 -0.02 -6.56
C THR A 742 18.63 -0.46 -7.98
N THR A 743 17.36 -0.33 -8.36
CA THR A 743 16.90 -0.69 -9.70
C THR A 743 16.70 0.57 -10.52
N ILE A 744 17.34 0.62 -11.68
CA ILE A 744 17.11 1.61 -12.70
C ILE A 744 16.07 1.05 -13.67
N LEU A 745 15.02 1.82 -13.90
CA LEU A 745 13.90 1.49 -14.77
C LEU A 745 13.98 2.33 -16.03
N GLY A 746 13.94 1.62 -17.14
CA GLY A 746 13.91 2.12 -18.50
C GLY A 746 12.54 1.89 -19.13
N ASP A 747 12.07 2.88 -19.87
CA ASP A 747 10.82 2.80 -20.61
C ASP A 747 11.00 3.34 -22.02
N PHE A 748 10.27 2.75 -22.95
CA PHE A 748 10.20 3.17 -24.35
C PHE A 748 8.75 3.18 -24.81
N ASP A 749 8.35 4.33 -25.35
CA ASP A 749 7.05 4.57 -25.96
C ASP A 749 7.23 5.18 -27.36
N CYS A 750 6.42 4.75 -28.34
CA CYS A 750 6.28 5.39 -29.65
C CYS A 750 4.80 5.34 -30.10
N ASN A 751 4.50 5.82 -31.31
CA ASN A 751 3.12 5.84 -31.81
C ASN A 751 2.58 4.42 -32.14
N GLU A 752 3.45 3.52 -32.57
CA GLU A 752 3.08 2.18 -33.06
C GLU A 752 3.13 1.11 -31.97
N ILE A 753 4.00 1.27 -30.98
CA ILE A 753 4.14 0.39 -29.82
C ILE A 753 4.56 1.17 -28.58
N TRP A 754 4.06 0.78 -27.43
CA TRP A 754 4.28 1.48 -26.17
C TRP A 754 4.48 0.49 -25.02
N ASN A 755 4.88 1.01 -23.86
CA ASN A 755 5.07 0.24 -22.63
C ASN A 755 6.14 -0.87 -22.81
N ILE A 756 7.22 -0.57 -23.53
CA ILE A 756 8.39 -1.46 -23.63
C ILE A 756 9.35 -1.12 -22.50
N LYS A 757 9.52 -2.05 -21.56
CA LYS A 757 10.28 -1.83 -20.32
C LYS A 757 11.62 -2.53 -20.36
N ALA A 758 12.62 -1.90 -19.74
CA ALA A 758 13.91 -2.49 -19.43
C ALA A 758 14.29 -2.14 -18.00
N ARG A 759 15.12 -2.97 -17.37
CA ARG A 759 15.62 -2.68 -16.03
C ARG A 759 17.04 -3.17 -15.84
N LYS A 760 17.77 -2.48 -14.96
CA LYS A 760 19.09 -2.90 -14.51
C LYS A 760 19.25 -2.66 -13.02
N ARG A 761 19.71 -3.67 -12.28
CA ARG A 761 20.10 -3.55 -10.88
C ARG A 761 21.55 -3.06 -10.83
N VAL A 762 21.81 -2.06 -9.98
CA VAL A 762 23.14 -1.46 -9.80
C VAL A 762 23.40 -1.21 -8.31
N ALA A 763 24.67 -1.21 -7.90
CA ALA A 763 25.09 -0.69 -6.60
C ALA A 763 25.37 0.81 -6.70
N VAL A 764 25.16 1.56 -5.62
CA VAL A 764 25.52 2.98 -5.51
C VAL A 764 26.43 3.18 -4.30
N ASN A 765 27.69 3.43 -4.57
CA ASN A 765 28.77 3.53 -3.59
C ASN A 765 29.21 4.99 -3.41
N PHE A 766 29.84 5.31 -2.27
CA PHE A 766 30.37 6.66 -2.00
C PHE A 766 31.59 7.01 -2.84
#